data_AF-A0A3Q1F891-F1
#
_entry.id   AF-A0A3Q1F891-F1
#
_cell.length_a   1.000
_cell.length_b   1.000
_cell.length_c   1.000
_cell.angle_alpha   90.00
_cell.angle_beta   90.00
_cell.angle_gamma   90.00
#
_symmetry.space_group_name_H-M   'P 1'
#
loop_
_entity.id
_entity.type
_entity.pdbx_description
1 polymer ?
#
loop_
_entity_poly.entity_id
_entity_poly.type
_entity_poly.pdbx_seq_one_letter_code
_entity_poly.pdbx_strand_id
1 'polypeptide(L)'
;MAGVHASDAGHFMDPAIGAPPAQGATTVAGITGDAAVLPPAGTRTYLEVSAAAHGYGAEGVYTNGRYKELGSPRIGSGSRDNSAERIQAAGNAPCGIMKDGSKQRQVRKKTVSFSSMPSDRKINSTAACMAFMMEGCEMKKVRSNSRMYNRYFLLDPDMHWLRWEPSKKDSEKAKLEIKSIKEVRLGKKTPVLRSNGLSDQFPDECAFSIIYGDNYESLDLVASTADVVSTWVMGLRYLVSYGRHTVDMVEPSQPSLRTSWIGSVFELADMDKEGQIDLFRATQIIKGLNPGMKEARIELKFKELQKAKDQYGEAINMDTFVEAYCELCTRPEIFFLLVQFSSNKEYLDNKDLMLFVEVEQGVEAVTEDMCREIVQKFEPSAEGRERGYLSIDGFTHYLLSSECHIFDPQHKRVCQDMTQPLSHYYINSSHNASLLEDHFWGSSDISSYIRALRMGCRSIEIIVWDGPDNEPVVYVGSSVASQLAFSKVLDIINQYAFESSEYPLLLCLVTHCCIPQQRVMAQHMKKILGDKLHVDSPSKEDNYLPSPEKLKGKILLKGKKLPPNCTDAEGDVTDEEEGLEMSRRVGADEKDHLNGLGCKRLRLCRELSDLVSLCKSVQFRDFEISKREQKYWEICSLNEVDANRFANEFPEEFVCYNKRFLSRIYPTPMRIDASNMNPQDFWKCGCQIVAMNYQTPGLMMDLNLGWFRQNGNCGYVLRPAIMREEVSYFSANARDSLPGVSAQLLHIKVISGQNLPKPRGSAAKGDVVEPYIYVEIHGIPADCAEQRTKTVSQNGDNPIFDETFEFQINLPELAVLRFVVLDDDYIGDEFIGQYTIPFECLQPGYRHVPLQSLTGEFLPNTTLFVHIAITNRRGGGKVHKRGLSVRKGRKAREYTTTKTTGIKVVDELFRASTQPLREATDLRENVQNAMVSFKELCGLTPAANMKQCILTVSTWLMNSERSLRVTVDLSETYPTMEAQGPVPELLRKVLNAYDMMIQTSKTLIESADVVYSKLTQAQRAGLDFHEDLHRIGAKEGLKGRKLQKAMESYAWNITVLKGQADLLKHAKSEALDTLRQIHCAAQSCGLSKNGAASPQLHHQHQPTPHIQQQQQQNKPSLQLPVLYQFQTAPQAYLHPHPQLPSPLPLLQTLSKPPAYPQPPPMPQLQVPRSPGNLDGVPDKDLVGDNPAGSC
;
A
#
# COMPACT_ATOMS: atom_id res chain seq x y z
N MET A 1 38.95 5.23 -23.90
CA MET A 1 40.29 4.69 -24.29
C MET A 1 40.63 3.54 -23.35
N ALA A 2 41.70 2.78 -23.62
CA ALA A 2 41.92 1.44 -23.05
C ALA A 2 42.70 1.41 -21.71
N GLY A 3 42.65 0.25 -21.03
CA GLY A 3 43.38 -0.09 -19.79
C GLY A 3 42.45 -0.75 -18.75
N VAL A 4 42.31 -2.08 -18.52
CA VAL A 4 43.11 -3.33 -18.65
C VAL A 4 43.70 -3.81 -17.30
N HIS A 5 43.32 -5.04 -16.89
CA HIS A 5 43.86 -5.87 -15.78
C HIS A 5 43.72 -5.32 -14.33
N ALA A 6 43.78 -6.12 -13.25
CA ALA A 6 43.54 -7.56 -13.01
C ALA A 6 43.38 -7.83 -11.48
N SER A 7 43.21 -9.09 -11.07
CA SER A 7 43.35 -9.57 -9.66
C SER A 7 44.78 -9.32 -9.13
N ASP A 8 45.03 -9.21 -7.82
CA ASP A 8 44.98 -10.33 -6.85
C ASP A 8 45.03 -9.91 -5.37
N ALA A 9 45.07 -10.89 -4.46
CA ALA A 9 45.02 -10.71 -3.00
C ALA A 9 46.30 -11.14 -2.23
N GLY A 10 46.52 -10.53 -1.06
CA GLY A 10 47.54 -10.88 -0.05
C GLY A 10 47.78 -9.69 0.89
N HIS A 11 47.64 -9.75 2.22
CA HIS A 11 48.43 -10.51 3.22
C HIS A 11 49.90 -10.06 3.32
N PHE A 12 50.49 -9.78 4.50
CA PHE A 12 49.96 -9.47 5.85
C PHE A 12 51.15 -8.93 6.71
N MET A 13 50.89 -8.48 7.95
CA MET A 13 51.85 -8.20 9.06
C MET A 13 52.71 -6.91 9.04
N ASP A 14 52.34 -5.94 9.89
CA ASP A 14 52.94 -5.67 11.23
C ASP A 14 54.47 -5.62 11.47
N PRO A 15 54.97 -4.93 12.54
CA PRO A 15 54.33 -3.84 13.32
C PRO A 15 55.24 -2.70 13.87
N ALA A 16 54.58 -1.71 14.50
CA ALA A 16 54.94 -1.04 15.78
C ALA A 16 55.98 0.12 15.87
N ILE A 17 55.85 0.80 17.03
CA ILE A 17 56.75 1.76 17.72
C ILE A 17 56.77 3.22 17.19
N GLY A 18 56.40 4.17 18.07
CA GLY A 18 56.82 5.59 17.95
C GLY A 18 55.71 6.63 18.19
N ALA A 19 55.49 7.03 19.45
CA ALA A 19 54.69 8.21 19.79
C ALA A 19 55.61 9.44 20.08
N PRO A 20 55.11 10.60 20.54
CA PRO A 20 54.72 11.78 19.75
C PRO A 20 55.64 12.98 20.13
N PRO A 21 55.25 14.28 20.23
CA PRO A 21 54.13 15.08 19.68
C PRO A 21 54.57 16.45 19.04
N ALA A 22 53.59 17.33 18.80
CA ALA A 22 53.61 18.81 19.02
C ALA A 22 53.90 19.84 17.90
N GLN A 23 52.83 20.61 17.58
CA GLN A 23 52.70 22.09 17.60
C GLN A 23 53.50 23.03 16.64
N GLY A 24 52.81 24.09 16.17
CA GLY A 24 53.30 25.20 15.31
C GLY A 24 52.63 25.19 13.92
N ALA A 25 51.86 26.17 13.41
CA ALA A 25 51.88 27.65 13.51
C ALA A 25 53.17 28.26 12.90
N THR A 26 53.16 29.31 12.05
CA THR A 26 52.16 30.39 11.83
C THR A 26 52.43 31.16 10.49
N THR A 27 51.40 31.77 9.85
CA THR A 27 51.36 33.09 9.07
C THR A 27 52.51 33.59 8.13
N VAL A 28 52.37 34.51 7.14
CA VAL A 28 51.33 35.04 6.20
C VAL A 28 51.98 36.12 5.28
N ALA A 29 51.53 36.27 4.00
CA ALA A 29 51.79 37.40 3.05
C ALA A 29 53.24 37.70 2.55
N GLY A 30 53.50 38.44 1.45
CA GLY A 30 52.65 38.87 0.31
C GLY A 30 53.09 40.16 -0.45
N ILE A 31 52.88 40.22 -1.80
CA ILE A 31 52.94 41.37 -2.78
C ILE A 31 54.29 42.15 -2.91
N THR A 32 54.68 42.89 -3.98
CA THR A 32 54.16 43.29 -5.35
C THR A 32 55.09 42.74 -6.48
N GLY A 33 55.36 43.27 -7.70
CA GLY A 33 55.04 44.46 -8.56
C GLY A 33 56.20 44.73 -9.57
N ASP A 34 56.14 45.45 -10.71
CA ASP A 34 55.09 46.02 -11.59
C ASP A 34 55.74 46.50 -12.96
N ALA A 35 54.96 46.95 -13.97
CA ALA A 35 55.33 47.59 -15.28
C ALA A 35 56.05 46.73 -16.38
N ALA A 36 55.99 46.98 -17.70
CA ALA A 36 55.07 47.63 -18.68
C ALA A 36 55.59 47.27 -20.13
N VAL A 37 55.08 47.65 -21.33
CA VAL A 37 54.05 48.60 -21.82
C VAL A 37 53.16 47.93 -22.93
N LEU A 38 52.96 48.55 -24.11
CA LEU A 38 51.85 48.38 -25.10
C LEU A 38 52.19 49.13 -26.44
N PRO A 39 51.41 49.14 -27.57
CA PRO A 39 50.28 48.32 -28.11
C PRO A 39 50.43 48.07 -29.67
N PRO A 40 49.36 47.88 -30.50
CA PRO A 40 48.01 47.28 -30.34
C PRO A 40 47.93 45.93 -31.11
N ALA A 41 46.82 45.26 -31.46
CA ALA A 41 45.36 45.36 -31.27
C ALA A 41 44.83 43.89 -31.12
N GLY A 42 43.56 43.52 -30.88
CA GLY A 42 42.27 44.22 -30.73
C GLY A 42 41.17 43.44 -31.49
N THR A 43 39.99 43.10 -30.96
CA THR A 43 39.41 43.39 -29.63
C THR A 43 38.47 42.25 -29.18
N ARG A 44 38.40 41.98 -27.87
CA ARG A 44 37.48 41.01 -27.24
C ARG A 44 36.15 41.65 -26.84
N THR A 45 35.11 40.83 -26.70
CA THR A 45 34.02 41.06 -25.72
C THR A 45 33.80 39.80 -24.90
N TYR A 46 33.60 39.98 -23.60
CA TYR A 46 33.21 38.97 -22.61
C TYR A 46 32.22 39.69 -21.68
N LEU A 47 31.08 39.06 -21.37
CA LEU A 47 30.10 39.60 -20.43
C LEU A 47 29.47 38.47 -19.61
N GLU A 48 29.81 38.50 -18.33
CA GLU A 48 28.94 38.29 -17.16
C GLU A 48 27.69 37.40 -17.32
N VAL A 49 27.70 36.24 -16.65
CA VAL A 49 26.47 35.56 -16.21
C VAL A 49 25.96 36.28 -14.97
N SER A 50 24.92 37.10 -15.12
CA SER A 50 24.34 37.87 -14.01
C SER A 50 23.28 37.08 -13.24
N ALA A 51 23.25 37.27 -11.91
CA ALA A 51 22.26 36.66 -11.04
C ALA A 51 21.14 37.66 -10.67
N ALA A 52 19.93 37.43 -11.19
CA ALA A 52 18.68 38.04 -10.74
C ALA A 52 17.55 37.02 -10.98
N ALA A 53 17.03 36.25 -10.02
CA ALA A 53 16.49 36.53 -8.68
C ALA A 53 15.01 36.99 -8.66
N HIS A 54 14.14 36.01 -8.39
CA HIS A 54 12.86 36.09 -7.64
C HIS A 54 11.69 36.96 -8.16
N GLY A 55 10.48 36.38 -8.21
CA GLY A 55 9.29 37.11 -8.67
C GLY A 55 7.88 36.52 -8.46
N TYR A 56 7.66 35.56 -7.55
CA TYR A 56 6.33 34.98 -7.20
C TYR A 56 5.61 34.20 -8.35
N GLY A 57 4.62 33.33 -8.09
CA GLY A 57 4.17 32.75 -6.81
C GLY A 57 2.67 32.43 -6.72
N ALA A 58 2.32 31.15 -6.90
CA ALA A 58 1.11 30.43 -6.42
C ALA A 58 -0.33 30.83 -6.86
N GLU A 59 -1.22 29.84 -6.70
CA GLU A 59 -2.71 29.86 -6.69
C GLU A 59 -3.52 30.05 -8.00
N GLY A 60 -4.80 29.60 -7.94
CA GLY A 60 -5.80 29.64 -9.02
C GLY A 60 -5.95 28.30 -9.77
N VAL A 61 -6.62 27.25 -9.25
CA VAL A 61 -8.04 27.22 -8.87
C VAL A 61 -8.93 27.92 -9.90
N TYR A 62 -9.55 27.17 -10.82
CA TYR A 62 -10.57 27.69 -11.72
C TYR A 62 -11.92 26.97 -11.59
N THR A 63 -12.85 27.68 -10.94
CA THR A 63 -14.28 27.42 -11.02
C THR A 63 -14.89 28.07 -12.26
N ASN A 64 -15.74 27.33 -12.98
CA ASN A 64 -16.87 27.82 -13.81
C ASN A 64 -16.70 29.10 -14.64
N GLY A 65 -16.45 28.96 -15.95
CA GLY A 65 -16.81 29.98 -16.94
C GLY A 65 -18.23 29.77 -17.47
N ARG A 66 -19.16 30.68 -17.18
CA ARG A 66 -20.45 30.77 -17.90
C ARG A 66 -20.33 31.65 -19.15
N TYR A 67 -21.17 31.40 -20.15
CA TYR A 67 -21.30 32.22 -21.35
C TYR A 67 -21.66 33.69 -21.02
N LYS A 68 -21.19 34.62 -21.87
CA LYS A 68 -21.68 36.00 -21.91
C LYS A 68 -22.95 36.09 -22.76
N GLU A 69 -23.92 36.88 -22.32
CA GLU A 69 -24.85 37.59 -23.20
C GLU A 69 -24.45 39.08 -23.29
N LEU A 70 -25.04 39.82 -24.23
CA LEU A 70 -24.68 41.21 -24.51
C LEU A 70 -25.40 42.20 -23.58
N GLY A 71 -24.70 43.25 -23.15
CA GLY A 71 -25.27 44.33 -22.34
C GLY A 71 -24.32 45.52 -22.16
N SER A 72 -24.57 46.60 -22.90
CA SER A 72 -24.00 47.95 -22.74
C SER A 72 -25.17 48.93 -22.58
N PRO A 73 -25.01 50.24 -22.22
CA PRO A 73 -23.76 51.01 -22.08
C PRO A 73 -23.64 52.03 -20.89
N ARG A 74 -22.38 52.44 -20.62
CA ARG A 74 -21.91 53.83 -20.28
C ARG A 74 -22.19 54.47 -18.90
N ILE A 75 -21.48 55.61 -18.72
CA ILE A 75 -21.44 56.60 -17.63
C ILE A 75 -20.62 56.12 -16.41
N GLY A 76 -19.71 56.92 -15.83
CA GLY A 76 -19.22 58.25 -16.25
C GLY A 76 -18.29 58.87 -15.20
N SER A 77 -17.19 59.49 -15.65
CA SER A 77 -16.11 60.08 -14.85
C SER A 77 -16.52 61.18 -13.85
N GLY A 78 -15.82 61.26 -12.70
CA GLY A 78 -15.16 62.52 -12.33
C GLY A 78 -15.37 63.15 -10.93
N SER A 79 -14.42 62.87 -10.03
CA SER A 79 -13.63 63.86 -9.24
C SER A 79 -14.26 64.77 -8.14
N ARG A 80 -13.35 65.19 -7.23
CA ARG A 80 -13.37 66.28 -6.22
C ARG A 80 -14.09 66.11 -4.87
N ASP A 81 -13.27 66.19 -3.82
CA ASP A 81 -13.27 67.18 -2.72
C ASP A 81 -14.65 67.64 -2.19
N ASN A 82 -14.95 67.55 -0.88
CA ASN A 82 -14.21 68.36 0.09
C ASN A 82 -14.31 67.95 1.59
N SER A 83 -13.43 68.62 2.33
CA SER A 83 -13.08 68.63 3.76
C SER A 83 -14.17 68.92 4.83
N ALA A 84 -13.68 68.88 6.08
CA ALA A 84 -14.22 69.43 7.34
C ALA A 84 -15.36 68.68 8.05
N GLU A 85 -15.42 68.59 9.39
CA GLU A 85 -14.51 68.66 10.55
C GLU A 85 -15.40 68.92 11.81
N ARG A 86 -14.81 68.83 13.01
CA ARG A 86 -15.23 69.51 14.29
C ARG A 86 -16.29 68.83 15.18
N ILE A 87 -16.17 68.86 16.53
CA ILE A 87 -15.03 68.97 17.50
C ILE A 87 -15.64 68.58 18.90
N GLN A 88 -14.97 68.14 19.97
CA GLN A 88 -13.93 68.83 20.77
C GLN A 88 -13.30 67.87 21.83
N ALA A 89 -11.99 68.06 22.08
CA ALA A 89 -11.17 68.05 23.33
C ALA A 89 -11.65 67.34 24.64
N ALA A 90 -10.78 66.98 25.60
CA ALA A 90 -9.33 67.19 25.84
C ALA A 90 -8.69 65.87 26.40
N GLY A 91 -7.38 65.65 26.62
CA GLY A 91 -6.24 66.50 27.03
C GLY A 91 -5.97 66.33 28.54
N ASN A 92 -4.76 66.03 29.07
CA ASN A 92 -3.40 66.15 28.53
C ASN A 92 -2.40 65.07 29.08
N ALA A 93 -1.47 64.65 28.20
CA ALA A 93 0.01 64.83 28.26
C ALA A 93 0.72 65.06 29.63
N PRO A 94 2.02 64.64 29.82
CA PRO A 94 3.11 64.77 28.83
C PRO A 94 3.96 63.52 28.55
N CYS A 95 4.93 63.67 27.62
CA CYS A 95 5.69 62.61 26.96
C CYS A 95 7.21 62.89 26.98
N GLY A 96 8.05 61.84 26.93
CA GLY A 96 9.51 61.89 26.88
C GLY A 96 10.09 61.20 25.63
N ILE A 97 10.09 61.92 24.52
CA ILE A 97 10.60 61.61 23.17
C ILE A 97 11.78 60.62 23.10
N MET A 98 11.66 59.54 22.30
CA MET A 98 12.72 59.17 21.34
C MET A 98 12.28 58.26 20.18
N LYS A 99 12.56 58.75 18.95
CA LYS A 99 12.67 58.12 17.61
C LYS A 99 12.07 56.73 17.34
N ASP A 100 11.23 56.71 16.30
CA ASP A 100 10.86 55.53 15.51
C ASP A 100 12.09 54.88 14.83
N GLY A 101 11.99 53.58 14.52
CA GLY A 101 13.07 52.77 13.98
C GLY A 101 12.62 51.33 13.72
N SER A 102 12.35 51.01 12.46
CA SER A 102 11.87 49.71 12.00
C SER A 102 12.77 48.55 12.44
N LYS A 103 12.16 47.48 12.99
CA LYS A 103 12.85 46.22 13.27
C LYS A 103 12.11 45.05 12.66
N GLN A 104 12.73 44.46 11.64
CA GLN A 104 12.43 43.10 11.19
C GLN A 104 12.50 42.14 12.38
N ARG A 105 11.64 41.11 12.41
CA ARG A 105 11.87 39.95 13.27
C ARG A 105 13.18 39.30 12.85
N GLN A 106 14.23 39.48 13.66
CA GLN A 106 15.51 38.83 13.41
C GLN A 106 15.33 37.31 13.48
N VAL A 107 15.70 36.64 12.40
CA VAL A 107 16.05 35.21 12.44
C VAL A 107 17.16 35.06 13.50
N ARG A 108 16.95 34.20 14.49
CA ARG A 108 18.01 33.85 15.45
C ARG A 108 19.16 33.24 14.64
N LYS A 109 20.32 33.89 14.60
CA LYS A 109 21.56 33.27 14.13
C LYS A 109 21.78 32.01 14.96
N LYS A 110 21.93 30.85 14.31
CA LYS A 110 22.40 29.62 14.97
C LYS A 110 23.88 29.84 15.35
N THR A 111 24.13 30.29 16.57
CA THR A 111 25.48 30.30 17.15
C THR A 111 25.90 28.85 17.38
N VAL A 112 27.10 28.47 16.92
CA VAL A 112 27.61 27.11 17.08
C VAL A 112 28.13 26.92 18.51
N SER A 113 27.26 26.46 19.40
CA SER A 113 27.61 26.13 20.78
C SER A 113 27.92 24.64 20.90
N PHE A 114 29.21 24.30 21.01
CA PHE A 114 29.68 22.95 21.33
C PHE A 114 29.50 22.64 22.83
N SER A 115 28.25 22.68 23.30
CA SER A 115 27.83 22.18 24.60
C SER A 115 26.33 21.88 24.59
N SER A 116 25.96 20.62 24.82
CA SER A 116 24.57 20.20 24.97
C SER A 116 23.98 20.80 26.26
N MET A 117 22.83 21.48 26.15
CA MET A 117 22.04 21.88 27.31
C MET A 117 21.53 20.62 28.04
N PRO A 118 21.64 20.51 29.39
CA PRO A 118 21.20 19.32 30.13
C PRO A 118 19.69 19.01 30.06
N SER A 119 18.88 19.91 29.49
CA SER A 119 17.42 19.79 29.36
C SER A 119 16.94 18.81 28.30
N ASP A 120 17.73 18.58 27.24
CA ASP A 120 17.28 17.85 26.05
C ASP A 120 17.47 16.33 26.19
N ARG A 121 17.21 15.79 27.40
CA ARG A 121 17.10 14.35 27.62
C ARG A 121 15.86 13.84 26.90
N LYS A 122 16.02 13.29 25.69
CA LYS A 122 14.99 12.46 25.04
C LYS A 122 14.63 11.30 26.00
N ILE A 123 13.49 11.41 26.67
CA ILE A 123 13.01 10.42 27.65
C ILE A 123 12.69 9.12 26.91
N ASN A 124 13.63 8.16 27.00
CA ASN A 124 13.65 6.93 26.21
C ASN A 124 13.40 5.67 27.05
N SER A 125 13.25 5.79 28.37
CA SER A 125 13.00 4.68 29.29
C SER A 125 11.87 4.99 30.27
N THR A 126 11.20 3.93 30.75
CA THR A 126 10.14 4.03 31.75
C THR A 126 10.64 4.66 33.06
N ALA A 127 11.87 4.36 33.47
CA ALA A 127 12.49 4.96 34.65
C ALA A 127 12.63 6.49 34.51
N ALA A 128 13.03 6.97 33.33
CA ALA A 128 13.08 8.40 33.04
C ALA A 128 11.68 9.04 32.97
N CYS A 129 10.64 8.31 32.54
CA CYS A 129 9.24 8.78 32.61
C CYS A 129 8.76 8.95 34.06
N MET A 130 9.03 7.97 34.93
CA MET A 130 8.66 8.06 36.34
C MET A 130 9.44 9.16 37.06
N ALA A 131 10.74 9.33 36.76
CA ALA A 131 11.53 10.46 37.26
C ALA A 131 10.93 11.82 36.86
N PHE A 132 10.57 12.01 35.59
CA PHE A 132 9.92 13.23 35.11
C PHE A 132 8.52 13.45 35.73
N MET A 133 7.76 12.39 35.98
CA MET A 133 6.47 12.48 36.67
C MET A 133 6.61 12.82 38.16
N MET A 134 7.67 12.36 38.84
CA MET A 134 7.98 12.72 40.23
C MET A 134 8.56 14.14 40.36
N GLU A 135 9.34 14.60 39.38
CA GLU A 135 9.75 16.01 39.25
C GLU A 135 8.53 16.91 39.03
N GLY A 136 7.63 16.50 38.12
CA GLY A 136 6.34 17.12 37.88
C GLY A 136 6.35 18.19 36.78
N CYS A 137 5.17 18.59 36.30
CA CYS A 137 5.04 19.63 35.27
C CYS A 137 3.72 20.41 35.32
N GLU A 138 3.68 21.57 34.65
CA GLU A 138 2.43 22.32 34.46
C GLU A 138 1.53 21.72 33.36
N MET A 139 0.28 21.42 33.70
CA MET A 139 -0.78 21.04 32.76
C MET A 139 -2.09 21.76 33.07
N LYS A 140 -2.93 21.98 32.05
CA LYS A 140 -4.28 22.55 32.18
C LYS A 140 -5.29 21.45 32.52
N LYS A 141 -5.86 21.51 33.72
CA LYS A 141 -6.97 20.66 34.15
C LYS A 141 -8.29 21.23 33.60
N VAL A 142 -8.98 20.48 32.75
CA VAL A 142 -10.25 20.87 32.13
C VAL A 142 -11.43 20.42 33.01
N ARG A 143 -12.57 21.12 32.91
CA ARG A 143 -13.82 20.80 33.64
C ARG A 143 -15.01 20.72 32.69
N SER A 144 -16.04 19.99 33.09
CA SER A 144 -17.30 19.82 32.34
C SER A 144 -18.04 21.13 32.02
N ASN A 145 -17.83 22.19 32.80
CA ASN A 145 -18.31 23.55 32.49
C ASN A 145 -17.36 24.34 31.55
N SER A 146 -16.49 23.62 30.82
CA SER A 146 -15.50 24.13 29.87
C SER A 146 -14.48 25.14 30.43
N ARG A 147 -14.25 25.15 31.76
CA ARG A 147 -13.20 25.96 32.39
C ARG A 147 -11.89 25.18 32.47
N MET A 148 -10.80 25.83 32.05
CA MET A 148 -9.43 25.33 32.20
C MET A 148 -8.76 25.94 33.43
N TYR A 149 -7.88 25.18 34.08
CA TYR A 149 -7.09 25.61 35.22
C TYR A 149 -5.64 25.10 35.10
N ASN A 150 -4.66 25.99 34.95
CA ASN A 150 -3.23 25.60 35.05
C ASN A 150 -2.96 24.99 36.43
N ARG A 151 -2.30 23.84 36.48
CA ARG A 151 -1.88 23.16 37.70
C ARG A 151 -0.51 22.53 37.47
N TYR A 152 0.34 22.58 38.49
CA TYR A 152 1.46 21.66 38.58
C TYR A 152 0.90 20.27 38.95
N PHE A 153 1.32 19.23 38.25
CA PHE A 153 1.01 17.83 38.53
C PHE A 153 2.29 17.09 38.84
N LEU A 154 2.24 16.21 39.85
CA LEU A 154 3.35 15.34 40.25
C LEU A 154 2.84 13.98 40.69
N LEU A 155 3.67 12.96 40.51
CA LEU A 155 3.56 11.65 41.14
C LEU A 155 4.26 11.69 42.50
N ASP A 156 3.65 11.12 43.54
CA ASP A 156 4.33 10.96 44.83
C ASP A 156 5.53 9.99 44.71
N PRO A 157 6.58 10.14 45.54
CA PRO A 157 7.72 9.21 45.55
C PRO A 157 7.36 7.76 45.89
N ASP A 158 6.22 7.52 46.55
CA ASP A 158 5.65 6.20 46.79
C ASP A 158 4.90 5.61 45.59
N MET A 159 4.72 6.40 44.52
CA MET A 159 3.98 6.09 43.29
C MET A 159 2.49 5.74 43.49
N HIS A 160 1.91 5.93 44.68
CA HIS A 160 0.52 5.62 44.97
C HIS A 160 -0.46 6.72 44.53
N TRP A 161 -0.02 7.98 44.43
CA TRP A 161 -0.89 9.12 44.14
C TRP A 161 -0.34 10.07 43.07
N LEU A 162 -1.25 10.53 42.21
CA LEU A 162 -1.08 11.69 41.35
C LEU A 162 -1.68 12.93 42.04
N ARG A 163 -0.85 13.90 42.44
CA ARG A 163 -1.26 15.15 43.08
C ARG A 163 -1.29 16.32 42.09
N TRP A 164 -2.05 17.38 42.42
CA TRP A 164 -2.00 18.64 41.67
C TRP A 164 -2.24 19.90 42.52
N GLU A 165 -1.55 20.98 42.18
CA GLU A 165 -1.64 22.26 42.89
C GLU A 165 -1.55 23.47 41.93
N PRO A 166 -1.98 24.69 42.33
CA PRO A 166 -2.67 25.06 43.57
C PRO A 166 -4.15 24.67 43.53
N SER A 167 -4.65 23.99 44.57
CA SER A 167 -6.05 23.58 44.68
C SER A 167 -6.85 24.52 45.60
N LYS A 168 -8.15 24.73 45.28
CA LYS A 168 -9.12 25.34 46.22
C LYS A 168 -9.82 24.31 47.11
N LYS A 169 -9.62 23.02 46.83
CA LYS A 169 -9.87 21.94 47.79
C LYS A 169 -8.61 21.74 48.60
N ASP A 170 -8.79 21.30 49.84
CA ASP A 170 -7.81 20.64 50.71
C ASP A 170 -6.81 19.75 49.92
N SER A 171 -5.55 19.66 50.37
CA SER A 171 -4.49 18.91 49.66
C SER A 171 -4.85 17.43 49.54
N GLU A 172 -5.42 16.85 50.59
CA GLU A 172 -5.98 15.49 50.63
C GLU A 172 -7.12 15.26 49.63
N LYS A 173 -7.70 16.34 49.07
CA LYS A 173 -8.76 16.31 48.05
C LYS A 173 -8.28 16.86 46.70
N ALA A 174 -6.97 17.01 46.54
CA ALA A 174 -6.26 17.46 45.34
C ALA A 174 -5.36 16.36 44.75
N LYS A 175 -5.67 15.10 45.07
CA LYS A 175 -4.96 13.89 44.62
C LYS A 175 -5.91 12.88 43.96
N LEU A 176 -5.34 11.99 43.15
CA LEU A 176 -5.98 10.84 42.53
C LEU A 176 -5.12 9.60 42.84
N GLU A 177 -5.72 8.53 43.34
CA GLU A 177 -5.00 7.30 43.66
C GLU A 177 -4.75 6.50 42.37
N ILE A 178 -3.51 6.07 42.13
CA ILE A 178 -3.13 5.34 40.91
C ILE A 178 -3.95 4.06 40.76
N LYS A 179 -4.18 3.32 41.86
CA LYS A 179 -5.00 2.10 41.88
C LYS A 179 -6.48 2.32 41.47
N SER A 180 -6.97 3.56 41.51
CA SER A 180 -8.34 3.91 41.15
C SER A 180 -8.51 4.24 39.66
N ILE A 181 -7.41 4.38 38.91
CA ILE A 181 -7.42 4.62 37.47
C ILE A 181 -7.85 3.33 36.76
N LYS A 182 -8.88 3.42 35.91
CA LYS A 182 -9.39 2.32 35.10
C LYS A 182 -8.73 2.31 33.70
N GLU A 183 -8.39 3.48 33.15
CA GLU A 183 -7.77 3.63 31.81
C GLU A 183 -7.17 5.04 31.58
N VAL A 184 -6.29 5.18 30.56
CA VAL A 184 -5.70 6.46 30.13
C VAL A 184 -5.84 6.63 28.61
N ARG A 185 -6.69 7.59 28.20
CA ARG A 185 -7.05 7.88 26.80
C ARG A 185 -6.24 9.04 26.23
N LEU A 186 -5.58 8.84 25.09
CA LEU A 186 -4.85 9.88 24.34
C LEU A 186 -5.80 10.70 23.46
N GLY A 187 -5.60 12.02 23.38
CA GLY A 187 -6.40 12.95 22.58
C GLY A 187 -7.76 13.28 23.18
N LYS A 188 -8.58 14.06 22.45
CA LYS A 188 -9.90 14.56 22.86
C LYS A 188 -10.98 13.47 22.79
N LYS A 189 -10.84 12.39 23.58
CA LYS A 189 -11.73 11.21 23.54
C LYS A 189 -12.92 11.29 24.52
N THR A 190 -12.93 12.23 25.45
CA THR A 190 -14.04 12.42 26.41
C THR A 190 -15.05 13.48 25.93
N PRO A 191 -16.31 13.44 26.40
CA PRO A 191 -17.29 14.50 26.12
C PRO A 191 -16.85 15.90 26.59
N VAL A 192 -15.98 15.98 27.61
CA VAL A 192 -15.44 17.24 28.15
C VAL A 192 -14.44 17.87 27.18
N LEU A 193 -13.47 17.10 26.67
CA LEU A 193 -12.50 17.58 25.69
C LEU A 193 -13.09 17.79 24.29
N ARG A 194 -14.22 17.15 23.99
CA ARG A 194 -15.05 17.38 22.80
C ARG A 194 -16.10 18.47 22.98
N SER A 195 -16.06 19.27 24.04
CA SER A 195 -17.04 20.35 24.23
C SER A 195 -16.82 21.48 23.22
N ASN A 196 -17.93 21.97 22.67
CA ASN A 196 -17.94 22.86 21.51
C ASN A 196 -17.26 24.20 21.85
N GLY A 197 -16.13 24.49 21.21
CA GLY A 197 -15.32 25.70 21.44
C GLY A 197 -14.15 25.56 22.41
N LEU A 198 -13.98 24.41 23.10
CA LEU A 198 -12.69 24.03 23.72
C LEU A 198 -11.82 23.22 22.77
N SER A 199 -12.44 22.36 21.95
CA SER A 199 -11.78 21.48 20.97
C SER A 199 -10.74 22.16 20.08
N ASP A 200 -10.90 23.46 19.87
CA ASP A 200 -10.19 24.27 18.88
C ASP A 200 -9.08 25.12 19.53
N GLN A 201 -8.95 25.11 20.87
CA GLN A 201 -8.01 25.97 21.63
C GLN A 201 -6.63 25.33 21.87
N PHE A 202 -6.45 24.06 21.52
CA PHE A 202 -5.21 23.29 21.70
C PHE A 202 -5.14 22.14 20.67
N PRO A 203 -3.95 21.61 20.33
CA PRO A 203 -3.80 20.43 19.48
C PRO A 203 -4.46 19.17 20.06
N ASP A 204 -4.61 18.08 19.28
CA ASP A 204 -5.15 16.82 19.83
C ASP A 204 -4.07 16.05 20.59
N GLU A 205 -2.84 16.05 20.06
CA GLU A 205 -1.64 15.45 20.64
C GLU A 205 -1.21 16.09 21.98
N CYS A 206 -1.68 17.30 22.28
CA CYS A 206 -1.44 17.96 23.57
C CYS A 206 -2.49 17.61 24.64
N ALA A 207 -3.46 16.74 24.37
CA ALA A 207 -4.56 16.41 25.29
C ALA A 207 -4.59 14.92 25.67
N PHE A 208 -5.02 14.61 26.90
CA PHE A 208 -5.32 13.26 27.35
C PHE A 208 -6.31 13.24 28.52
N SER A 209 -6.92 12.09 28.78
CA SER A 209 -7.87 11.90 29.88
C SER A 209 -7.53 10.65 30.69
N ILE A 210 -7.48 10.79 32.01
CA ILE A 210 -7.39 9.68 32.96
C ILE A 210 -8.82 9.37 33.41
N ILE A 211 -9.30 8.14 33.24
CA ILE A 211 -10.64 7.73 33.70
C ILE A 211 -10.48 6.91 34.99
N TYR A 212 -11.24 7.23 36.03
CA TYR A 212 -11.02 6.70 37.37
C TYR A 212 -12.32 6.49 38.17
N GLY A 213 -12.22 5.65 39.20
CA GLY A 213 -13.32 5.27 40.07
C GLY A 213 -14.41 4.46 39.38
N ASP A 214 -15.35 3.94 40.16
CA ASP A 214 -16.37 2.98 39.67
C ASP A 214 -17.53 3.67 38.94
N ASN A 215 -17.63 4.99 39.05
CA ASN A 215 -18.52 5.85 38.26
C ASN A 215 -17.92 6.29 36.91
N TYR A 216 -16.69 5.87 36.56
CA TYR A 216 -15.97 6.26 35.34
C TYR A 216 -15.85 7.80 35.19
N GLU A 217 -15.39 8.47 36.26
CA GLU A 217 -15.13 9.91 36.23
C GLU A 217 -13.93 10.25 35.33
N SER A 218 -13.97 11.38 34.62
CA SER A 218 -12.84 11.85 33.80
C SER A 218 -12.02 12.94 34.49
N LEU A 219 -10.71 12.74 34.49
CA LEU A 219 -9.70 13.76 34.72
C LEU A 219 -9.08 14.15 33.37
N ASP A 220 -9.63 15.21 32.79
CA ASP A 220 -9.25 15.74 31.49
C ASP A 220 -8.11 16.77 31.58
N LEU A 221 -7.04 16.53 30.82
CA LEU A 221 -5.76 17.24 30.91
C LEU A 221 -5.28 17.72 29.53
N VAL A 222 -4.61 18.87 29.52
CA VAL A 222 -3.93 19.42 28.33
C VAL A 222 -2.55 19.93 28.72
N ALA A 223 -1.50 19.37 28.15
CA ALA A 223 -0.11 19.75 28.41
C ALA A 223 0.38 20.90 27.51
N SER A 224 1.63 21.31 27.71
CA SER A 224 2.32 22.30 26.87
C SER A 224 2.75 21.76 25.51
N THR A 225 3.28 20.52 25.46
CA THR A 225 3.71 19.83 24.23
C THR A 225 3.22 18.38 24.19
N ALA A 226 3.32 17.74 23.02
CA ALA A 226 3.01 16.33 22.84
C ALA A 226 3.98 15.41 23.60
N ASP A 227 5.24 15.81 23.77
CA ASP A 227 6.28 15.03 24.46
C ASP A 227 5.95 14.87 25.95
N VAL A 228 5.39 15.92 26.55
CA VAL A 228 4.87 15.87 27.93
C VAL A 228 3.69 14.92 28.03
N VAL A 229 2.75 14.94 27.06
CA VAL A 229 1.63 13.97 27.02
C VAL A 229 2.15 12.54 26.85
N SER A 230 3.08 12.31 25.92
CA SER A 230 3.70 11.01 25.68
C SER A 230 4.34 10.46 26.95
N THR A 231 5.20 11.26 27.60
CA THR A 231 5.89 10.90 28.85
C THR A 231 4.90 10.58 29.98
N TRP A 232 3.90 11.44 30.19
CA TRP A 232 2.91 11.25 31.25
C TRP A 232 1.98 10.06 31.00
N VAL A 233 1.53 9.85 29.76
CA VAL A 233 0.69 8.70 29.40
C VAL A 233 1.49 7.40 29.45
N MET A 234 2.78 7.42 29.05
CA MET A 234 3.71 6.30 29.14
C MET A 234 3.92 5.87 30.60
N GLY A 235 4.30 6.80 31.48
CA GLY A 235 4.48 6.52 32.91
C GLY A 235 3.17 6.14 33.62
N LEU A 236 2.05 6.82 33.36
CA LEU A 236 0.75 6.45 33.94
C LEU A 236 0.27 5.07 33.48
N ARG A 237 0.45 4.70 32.21
CA ARG A 237 0.09 3.36 31.70
C ARG A 237 0.94 2.27 32.33
N TYR A 238 2.24 2.52 32.51
CA TYR A 238 3.12 1.61 33.24
C TYR A 238 2.65 1.44 34.70
N LEU A 239 2.43 2.54 35.42
CA LEU A 239 1.97 2.51 36.81
C LEU A 239 0.61 1.80 36.99
N VAL A 240 -0.33 1.98 36.05
CA VAL A 240 -1.62 1.26 36.08
C VAL A 240 -1.47 -0.23 35.73
N SER A 241 -0.43 -0.61 34.98
CA SER A 241 -0.17 -1.99 34.59
C SER A 241 0.59 -2.79 35.67
N TYR A 242 1.57 -2.18 36.34
CA TYR A 242 2.45 -2.85 37.31
C TYR A 242 2.13 -2.50 38.78
N GLY A 243 1.64 -1.28 39.06
CA GLY A 243 1.38 -0.77 40.43
C GLY A 243 0.16 -1.35 41.14
N ARG A 244 -0.21 -2.60 40.85
CA ARG A 244 -1.15 -3.40 41.67
C ARG A 244 -0.45 -4.19 42.76
N HIS A 245 0.86 -4.37 42.65
CA HIS A 245 1.72 -4.80 43.74
C HIS A 245 2.44 -3.58 44.31
N THR A 246 2.69 -3.58 45.62
CA THR A 246 3.44 -2.53 46.30
C THR A 246 4.86 -2.44 45.76
N VAL A 247 5.43 -1.24 45.75
CA VAL A 247 6.90 -1.07 45.69
C VAL A 247 7.49 -1.32 47.08
N ASP A 248 7.19 -2.50 47.62
CA ASP A 248 8.24 -3.24 48.32
C ASP A 248 9.29 -3.59 47.26
N MET A 249 10.58 -3.51 47.60
CA MET A 249 11.59 -4.03 46.68
C MET A 249 11.40 -5.54 46.62
N VAL A 250 10.87 -6.04 45.50
CA VAL A 250 10.72 -7.47 45.23
C VAL A 250 12.08 -8.13 45.44
N GLU A 251 12.20 -8.97 46.47
CA GLU A 251 13.38 -9.82 46.64
C GLU A 251 13.55 -10.59 45.33
N PRO A 252 14.77 -10.59 44.71
CA PRO A 252 15.00 -11.15 43.38
C PRO A 252 14.93 -12.68 43.42
N SER A 253 13.70 -13.18 43.49
CA SER A 253 13.35 -14.54 43.89
C SER A 253 13.04 -15.43 42.69
N GLN A 254 12.70 -14.86 41.53
CA GLN A 254 12.75 -15.48 40.21
C GLN A 254 13.18 -14.43 39.16
N PRO A 255 14.15 -14.70 38.28
CA PRO A 255 14.36 -13.93 37.05
C PRO A 255 13.21 -14.16 36.05
N SER A 256 12.91 -13.18 35.20
CA SER A 256 11.84 -13.30 34.20
C SER A 256 12.25 -14.21 33.05
N LEU A 257 11.28 -14.69 32.26
CA LEU A 257 11.52 -15.54 31.08
C LEU A 257 12.59 -14.96 30.13
N ARG A 258 12.61 -13.62 30.00
CA ARG A 258 13.56 -12.88 29.16
C ARG A 258 14.94 -12.81 29.78
N THR A 259 15.06 -12.40 31.03
CA THR A 259 16.38 -12.25 31.68
C THR A 259 17.05 -13.60 31.89
N SER A 260 16.26 -14.65 32.17
CA SER A 260 16.73 -16.05 32.21
C SER A 260 17.23 -16.52 30.86
N TRP A 261 16.50 -16.24 29.77
CA TRP A 261 16.94 -16.59 28.42
C TRP A 261 18.25 -15.87 28.04
N ILE A 262 18.33 -14.54 28.21
CA ILE A 262 19.54 -13.78 27.88
C ILE A 262 20.72 -14.14 28.80
N GLY A 263 20.46 -14.51 30.06
CA GLY A 263 21.45 -15.14 30.94
C GLY A 263 22.01 -16.43 30.35
N SER A 264 21.15 -17.35 29.89
CA SER A 264 21.61 -18.59 29.22
C SER A 264 22.40 -18.34 27.92
N VAL A 265 22.10 -17.25 27.20
CA VAL A 265 22.89 -16.82 26.02
C VAL A 265 24.27 -16.30 26.44
N PHE A 266 24.39 -15.62 27.58
CA PHE A 266 25.66 -15.24 28.17
C PHE A 266 26.47 -16.45 28.65
N GLU A 267 25.84 -17.40 29.35
CA GLU A 267 26.48 -18.65 29.82
C GLU A 267 27.04 -19.50 28.67
N LEU A 268 26.41 -19.45 27.49
CA LEU A 268 26.92 -20.11 26.28
C LEU A 268 28.08 -19.37 25.60
N ALA A 269 28.26 -18.07 25.91
CA ALA A 269 29.35 -17.24 25.41
C ALA A 269 30.56 -17.20 26.35
N ASP A 270 30.34 -17.32 27.66
CA ASP A 270 31.33 -17.50 28.72
C ASP A 270 31.82 -18.97 28.76
N MET A 271 32.56 -19.34 27.71
CA MET A 271 33.07 -20.71 27.52
C MET A 271 33.97 -21.18 28.67
N ASP A 272 34.72 -20.25 29.26
CA ASP A 272 35.74 -20.48 30.28
C ASP A 272 35.17 -20.37 31.71
N LYS A 273 33.94 -19.86 31.85
CA LYS A 273 33.16 -19.70 33.09
C LYS A 273 33.79 -18.74 34.10
N GLU A 274 34.32 -17.62 33.60
CA GLU A 274 34.90 -16.55 34.41
C GLU A 274 33.83 -15.55 34.91
N GLY A 275 32.57 -15.70 34.50
CA GLY A 275 31.44 -14.80 34.78
C GLY A 275 31.47 -13.52 33.94
N GLN A 276 32.36 -13.44 32.96
CA GLN A 276 32.67 -12.26 32.16
C GLN A 276 32.99 -12.64 30.72
N ILE A 277 32.57 -11.82 29.76
CA ILE A 277 32.95 -11.93 28.34
C ILE A 277 33.56 -10.62 27.84
N ASP A 278 34.33 -10.67 26.76
CA ASP A 278 34.91 -9.49 26.14
C ASP A 278 33.86 -8.61 25.42
N LEU A 279 34.08 -7.29 25.41
CA LEU A 279 33.19 -6.31 24.79
C LEU A 279 32.92 -6.59 23.30
N PHE A 280 33.88 -7.15 22.56
CA PHE A 280 33.70 -7.49 21.16
C PHE A 280 32.72 -8.66 20.99
N ARG A 281 32.90 -9.76 21.74
CA ARG A 281 31.97 -10.91 21.80
C ARG A 281 30.58 -10.47 22.26
N ALA A 282 30.48 -9.68 23.33
CA ALA A 282 29.21 -9.11 23.80
C ALA A 282 28.50 -8.30 22.68
N THR A 283 29.27 -7.49 21.96
CA THR A 283 28.77 -6.67 20.84
C THR A 283 28.30 -7.53 19.67
N GLN A 284 29.07 -8.56 19.27
CA GLN A 284 28.68 -9.46 18.17
C GLN A 284 27.44 -10.31 18.52
N ILE A 285 27.24 -10.69 19.78
CA ILE A 285 26.03 -11.42 20.18
C ILE A 285 24.78 -10.52 20.09
N ILE A 286 24.83 -9.30 20.63
CA ILE A 286 23.70 -8.37 20.52
C ILE A 286 23.42 -8.00 19.05
N LYS A 287 24.47 -7.83 18.22
CA LYS A 287 24.34 -7.63 16.78
C LYS A 287 23.74 -8.84 16.05
N GLY A 288 24.10 -10.06 16.45
CA GLY A 288 23.52 -11.30 15.91
C GLY A 288 22.05 -11.48 16.26
N LEU A 289 21.65 -11.07 17.47
CA LEU A 289 20.25 -11.06 17.92
C LEU A 289 19.43 -9.90 17.33
N ASN A 290 20.05 -8.80 16.92
CA ASN A 290 19.39 -7.68 16.23
C ASN A 290 20.26 -7.15 15.06
N PRO A 291 20.19 -7.79 13.87
CA PRO A 291 21.07 -7.48 12.74
C PRO A 291 20.95 -6.07 12.13
N GLY A 292 19.94 -5.28 12.50
CA GLY A 292 19.83 -3.88 12.10
C GLY A 292 20.79 -2.96 12.86
N MET A 293 21.25 -3.35 14.05
CA MET A 293 21.97 -2.49 14.96
C MET A 293 23.43 -2.24 14.56
N LYS A 294 23.85 -0.98 14.71
CA LYS A 294 25.24 -0.52 14.51
C LYS A 294 26.09 -0.88 15.73
N GLU A 295 27.26 -1.50 15.50
CA GLU A 295 28.19 -1.92 16.56
C GLU A 295 28.56 -0.77 17.50
N ALA A 296 28.90 0.40 16.95
CA ALA A 296 29.23 1.59 17.72
C ALA A 296 28.13 2.03 18.72
N ARG A 297 26.85 1.73 18.44
CA ARG A 297 25.73 2.02 19.38
C ARG A 297 25.66 0.99 20.51
N ILE A 298 25.97 -0.28 20.21
CA ILE A 298 26.03 -1.35 21.21
C ILE A 298 27.22 -1.11 22.15
N GLU A 299 28.40 -0.84 21.59
CA GLU A 299 29.60 -0.48 22.35
C GLU A 299 29.40 0.76 23.23
N LEU A 300 28.77 1.81 22.69
CA LEU A 300 28.49 3.03 23.45
C LEU A 300 27.61 2.72 24.66
N LYS A 301 26.58 1.88 24.50
CA LYS A 301 25.69 1.52 25.60
C LYS A 301 26.38 0.68 26.68
N PHE A 302 27.30 -0.22 26.30
CA PHE A 302 28.15 -0.91 27.28
C PHE A 302 29.01 0.10 28.06
N LYS A 303 29.66 1.04 27.37
CA LYS A 303 30.49 2.09 27.96
C LYS A 303 29.68 3.04 28.88
N GLU A 304 28.41 3.29 28.56
CA GLU A 304 27.46 4.01 29.43
C GLU A 304 27.13 3.24 30.71
N LEU A 305 26.76 1.96 30.60
CA LEU A 305 26.35 1.13 31.74
C LEU A 305 27.51 0.81 32.68
N GLN A 306 28.69 0.49 32.14
CA GLN A 306 29.93 0.33 32.91
C GLN A 306 30.22 1.60 33.73
N LYS A 307 30.19 2.78 33.08
CA LYS A 307 30.39 4.08 33.73
C LYS A 307 29.32 4.39 34.78
N ALA A 308 28.08 3.95 34.60
CA ALA A 308 27.02 4.14 35.58
C ALA A 308 27.18 3.26 36.84
N LYS A 309 28.00 2.19 36.77
CA LYS A 309 28.29 1.25 37.86
C LYS A 309 29.71 1.42 38.45
N ASP A 310 30.43 2.48 38.07
CA ASP A 310 31.87 2.69 38.34
C ASP A 310 32.77 1.49 37.95
N GLN A 311 32.36 0.74 36.92
CA GLN A 311 33.13 -0.35 36.34
C GLN A 311 33.95 0.17 35.14
N TYR A 312 35.21 -0.24 35.03
CA TYR A 312 36.13 0.24 33.99
C TYR A 312 36.95 -0.92 33.42
N GLY A 313 36.78 -1.22 32.13
CA GLY A 313 37.51 -2.27 31.43
C GLY A 313 36.78 -2.75 30.17
N GLU A 314 37.34 -3.73 29.46
CA GLU A 314 36.71 -4.35 28.28
C GLU A 314 35.87 -5.58 28.63
N ALA A 315 35.85 -6.00 29.89
CA ALA A 315 35.08 -7.15 30.35
C ALA A 315 33.63 -6.76 30.72
N ILE A 316 32.69 -7.61 30.33
CA ILE A 316 31.23 -7.46 30.51
C ILE A 316 30.73 -8.64 31.34
N ASN A 317 30.18 -8.36 32.52
CA ASN A 317 29.49 -9.35 33.36
C ASN A 317 28.04 -9.59 32.89
N MET A 318 27.46 -10.72 33.31
CA MET A 318 26.12 -11.15 32.91
C MET A 318 25.04 -10.08 33.14
N ASP A 319 25.01 -9.44 34.31
CA ASP A 319 24.01 -8.42 34.64
C ASP A 319 24.05 -7.24 33.65
N THR A 320 25.26 -6.77 33.32
CA THR A 320 25.46 -5.66 32.38
C THR A 320 25.18 -6.08 30.93
N PHE A 321 25.38 -7.35 30.58
CA PHE A 321 24.96 -7.90 29.28
C PHE A 321 23.43 -7.99 29.15
N VAL A 322 22.75 -8.52 30.17
CA VAL A 322 21.28 -8.63 30.21
C VAL A 322 20.63 -7.24 30.18
N GLU A 323 21.15 -6.28 30.96
CA GLU A 323 20.69 -4.90 30.99
C GLU A 323 20.92 -4.18 29.65
N ALA A 324 22.11 -4.30 29.05
CA ALA A 324 22.40 -3.74 27.74
C ALA A 324 21.47 -4.28 26.65
N TYR A 325 21.25 -5.59 26.61
CA TYR A 325 20.31 -6.20 25.67
C TYR A 325 18.88 -5.67 25.89
N CYS A 326 18.42 -5.64 27.14
CA CYS A 326 17.07 -5.17 27.46
C CYS A 326 16.85 -3.71 27.07
N GLU A 327 17.78 -2.79 27.35
CA GLU A 327 17.66 -1.39 26.93
C GLU A 327 17.80 -1.18 25.41
N LEU A 328 18.64 -1.97 24.73
CA LEU A 328 18.89 -1.80 23.30
C LEU A 328 17.82 -2.41 22.40
N CYS A 329 17.29 -3.58 22.78
CA CYS A 329 16.39 -4.37 21.94
C CYS A 329 14.90 -4.22 22.29
N THR A 330 14.54 -3.56 23.40
CA THR A 330 13.14 -3.21 23.67
C THR A 330 12.70 -2.02 22.84
N ARG A 331 11.79 -2.24 21.89
CA ARG A 331 11.07 -1.16 21.19
C ARG A 331 9.85 -0.74 22.04
N PRO A 332 9.81 0.49 22.60
CA PRO A 332 8.75 0.89 23.54
C PRO A 332 7.33 0.73 22.96
N GLU A 333 7.14 1.06 21.69
CA GLU A 333 5.85 0.95 21.00
C GLU A 333 5.35 -0.50 20.84
N ILE A 334 6.27 -1.47 20.72
CA ILE A 334 5.93 -2.90 20.71
C ILE A 334 5.71 -3.41 22.15
N PHE A 335 6.48 -2.92 23.12
CA PHE A 335 6.28 -3.24 24.52
C PHE A 335 4.90 -2.80 25.04
N PHE A 336 4.47 -1.57 24.74
CA PHE A 336 3.12 -1.12 25.11
C PHE A 336 2.02 -1.89 24.37
N LEU A 337 2.28 -2.39 23.16
CA LEU A 337 1.35 -3.25 22.44
C LEU A 337 1.21 -4.62 23.15
N LEU A 338 2.31 -5.25 23.57
CA LEU A 338 2.26 -6.47 24.38
C LEU A 338 1.52 -6.23 25.70
N VAL A 339 1.88 -5.16 26.43
CA VAL A 339 1.24 -4.78 27.71
C VAL A 339 -0.25 -4.46 27.54
N GLN A 340 -0.71 -4.03 26.36
CA GLN A 340 -2.13 -3.83 26.08
C GLN A 340 -2.91 -5.14 26.03
N PHE A 341 -2.37 -6.20 25.41
CA PHE A 341 -3.07 -7.48 25.21
C PHE A 341 -2.77 -8.56 26.25
N SER A 342 -1.59 -8.51 26.88
CA SER A 342 -1.19 -9.47 27.92
C SER A 342 -2.06 -9.33 29.17
N SER A 343 -2.51 -10.46 29.72
CA SER A 343 -3.20 -10.52 31.01
C SER A 343 -2.27 -10.34 32.21
N ASN A 344 -0.98 -10.69 32.07
CA ASN A 344 0.04 -10.68 33.13
C ASN A 344 1.08 -9.54 33.01
N LYS A 345 1.14 -8.86 31.85
CA LYS A 345 2.03 -7.74 31.48
C LYS A 345 3.50 -8.08 31.19
N GLU A 346 3.88 -9.36 31.15
CA GLU A 346 5.21 -9.82 30.73
C GLU A 346 5.22 -10.61 29.40
N TYR A 347 4.18 -11.42 29.17
CA TYR A 347 4.04 -12.27 27.99
C TYR A 347 2.56 -12.40 27.57
N LEU A 348 2.31 -12.68 26.29
CA LEU A 348 0.99 -13.11 25.82
C LEU A 348 0.84 -14.61 26.10
N ASP A 349 -0.21 -15.01 26.82
CA ASP A 349 -0.62 -16.42 26.85
C ASP A 349 -1.39 -16.82 25.57
N ASN A 350 -1.77 -18.09 25.43
CA ASN A 350 -2.49 -18.59 24.26
C ASN A 350 -3.81 -17.85 23.98
N LYS A 351 -4.50 -17.30 25.00
CA LYS A 351 -5.74 -16.54 24.87
C LYS A 351 -5.46 -15.08 24.54
N ASP A 352 -4.48 -14.47 25.19
CA ASP A 352 -4.02 -13.10 24.90
C ASP A 352 -3.52 -13.01 23.43
N LEU A 353 -2.81 -14.04 22.95
CA LEU A 353 -2.31 -14.14 21.58
C LEU A 353 -3.43 -14.41 20.58
N MET A 354 -4.35 -15.36 20.85
CA MET A 354 -5.53 -15.58 20.01
C MET A 354 -6.38 -14.32 19.90
N LEU A 355 -6.54 -13.57 20.99
CA LEU A 355 -7.19 -12.27 21.01
C LEU A 355 -6.48 -11.28 20.07
N PHE A 356 -5.15 -11.11 20.19
CA PHE A 356 -4.40 -10.19 19.33
C PHE A 356 -4.47 -10.54 17.84
N VAL A 357 -4.31 -11.82 17.50
CA VAL A 357 -4.25 -12.30 16.11
C VAL A 357 -5.62 -12.22 15.42
N GLU A 358 -6.70 -12.55 16.12
CA GLU A 358 -8.06 -12.45 15.58
C GLU A 358 -8.55 -10.99 15.50
N VAL A 359 -8.27 -10.19 16.53
CA VAL A 359 -8.93 -8.89 16.73
C VAL A 359 -8.15 -7.71 16.17
N GLU A 360 -6.82 -7.70 16.29
CA GLU A 360 -5.98 -6.61 15.77
C GLU A 360 -5.37 -6.95 14.42
N GLN A 361 -4.84 -8.16 14.24
CA GLN A 361 -4.29 -8.58 12.93
C GLN A 361 -5.38 -8.96 11.91
N GLY A 362 -6.63 -9.10 12.36
CA GLY A 362 -7.79 -9.36 11.49
C GLY A 362 -7.81 -10.75 10.86
N VAL A 363 -7.13 -11.73 11.47
CA VAL A 363 -7.09 -13.11 10.96
C VAL A 363 -8.41 -13.81 11.28
N GLU A 364 -9.09 -14.33 10.26
CA GLU A 364 -10.32 -15.10 10.46
C GLU A 364 -10.04 -16.50 11.04
N ALA A 365 -10.98 -17.02 11.83
CA ALA A 365 -11.02 -18.42 12.31
C ALA A 365 -9.75 -18.91 13.05
N VAL A 366 -9.07 -18.02 13.80
CA VAL A 366 -7.89 -18.36 14.61
C VAL A 366 -8.19 -19.52 15.56
N THR A 367 -7.27 -20.50 15.62
CA THR A 367 -7.32 -21.64 16.54
C THR A 367 -6.20 -21.57 17.56
N GLU A 368 -6.36 -22.27 18.69
CA GLU A 368 -5.27 -22.43 19.66
C GLU A 368 -4.01 -23.07 19.05
N ASP A 369 -4.14 -23.90 18.01
CA ASP A 369 -3.00 -24.55 17.37
C ASP A 369 -2.20 -23.57 16.52
N MET A 370 -2.85 -22.63 15.82
CA MET A 370 -2.17 -21.52 15.15
C MET A 370 -1.38 -20.65 16.13
N CYS A 371 -1.97 -20.37 17.31
CA CYS A 371 -1.29 -19.62 18.36
C CYS A 371 -0.13 -20.42 18.99
N ARG A 372 -0.27 -21.74 19.16
CA ARG A 372 0.84 -22.63 19.54
C ARG A 372 1.96 -22.63 18.49
N GLU A 373 1.65 -22.68 17.21
CA GLU A 373 2.64 -22.61 16.12
C GLU A 373 3.41 -21.29 16.12
N ILE A 374 2.72 -20.15 16.32
CA ILE A 374 3.35 -18.83 16.48
C ILE A 374 4.33 -18.84 17.67
N VAL A 375 3.93 -19.36 18.84
CA VAL A 375 4.83 -19.47 20.00
C VAL A 375 6.04 -20.35 19.68
N GLN A 376 5.85 -21.57 19.16
CA GLN A 376 6.96 -22.49 18.86
C GLN A 376 7.96 -21.91 17.84
N LYS A 377 7.48 -21.07 16.91
CA LYS A 377 8.26 -20.51 15.81
C LYS A 377 9.03 -19.24 16.17
N PHE A 378 8.46 -18.38 17.01
CA PHE A 378 9.00 -17.03 17.26
C PHE A 378 9.53 -16.81 18.67
N GLU A 379 9.01 -17.50 19.68
CA GLU A 379 9.50 -17.37 21.06
C GLU A 379 10.93 -17.95 21.18
N PRO A 380 11.94 -17.16 21.60
CA PRO A 380 13.30 -17.66 21.73
C PRO A 380 13.49 -18.52 22.99
N SER A 381 12.80 -18.22 24.09
CA SER A 381 12.92 -18.97 25.35
C SER A 381 12.36 -20.39 25.23
N ALA A 382 13.13 -21.39 25.66
CA ALA A 382 12.67 -22.78 25.70
C ALA A 382 11.52 -22.98 26.71
N GLU A 383 11.58 -22.30 27.85
CA GLU A 383 10.53 -22.29 28.89
C GLU A 383 9.26 -21.59 28.39
N GLY A 384 9.41 -20.48 27.63
CA GLY A 384 8.30 -19.81 26.97
C GLY A 384 7.60 -20.71 25.95
N ARG A 385 8.38 -21.40 25.10
CA ARG A 385 7.87 -22.40 24.16
C ARG A 385 7.18 -23.58 24.83
N GLU A 386 7.71 -24.11 25.93
CA GLU A 386 7.08 -25.22 26.67
C GLU A 386 5.73 -24.81 27.29
N ARG A 387 5.64 -23.61 27.84
CA ARG A 387 4.41 -23.11 28.52
C ARG A 387 3.38 -22.48 27.59
N GLY A 388 3.72 -22.23 26.32
CA GLY A 388 2.82 -21.56 25.37
C GLY A 388 2.74 -20.05 25.57
N TYR A 389 3.86 -19.42 25.97
CA TYR A 389 3.95 -17.99 26.29
C TYR A 389 4.82 -17.26 25.26
N LEU A 390 4.33 -16.14 24.72
CA LEU A 390 5.07 -15.27 23.81
C LEU A 390 5.57 -14.03 24.56
N SER A 391 6.88 -13.96 24.81
CA SER A 391 7.56 -12.85 25.46
C SER A 391 7.73 -11.64 24.52
N ILE A 392 8.27 -10.52 25.02
CA ILE A 392 8.49 -9.32 24.21
C ILE A 392 9.39 -9.53 22.99
N ASP A 393 10.42 -10.38 23.09
CA ASP A 393 11.31 -10.65 21.96
C ASP A 393 10.65 -11.58 20.95
N GLY A 394 9.94 -12.63 21.42
CA GLY A 394 9.13 -13.48 20.55
C GLY A 394 8.00 -12.73 19.83
N PHE A 395 7.36 -11.78 20.51
CA PHE A 395 6.35 -10.91 19.92
C PHE A 395 6.96 -9.94 18.91
N THR A 396 8.16 -9.43 19.18
CA THR A 396 8.92 -8.59 18.23
C THR A 396 9.32 -9.40 16.99
N HIS A 397 9.77 -10.65 17.14
CA HIS A 397 10.06 -11.56 16.02
C HIS A 397 8.80 -11.89 15.21
N TYR A 398 7.66 -12.14 15.85
CA TYR A 398 6.38 -12.36 15.16
C TYR A 398 5.96 -11.14 14.34
N LEU A 399 6.03 -9.94 14.91
CA LEU A 399 5.69 -8.69 14.21
C LEU A 399 6.64 -8.37 13.05
N LEU A 400 7.92 -8.74 13.13
CA LEU A 400 8.91 -8.59 12.05
C LEU A 400 8.84 -9.73 11.01
N SER A 401 8.03 -10.76 11.25
CA SER A 401 7.95 -11.93 10.37
C SER A 401 7.19 -11.67 9.06
N SER A 402 7.30 -12.62 8.13
CA SER A 402 6.53 -12.63 6.88
C SER A 402 5.01 -12.78 7.05
N GLU A 403 4.53 -13.12 8.26
CA GLU A 403 3.10 -13.20 8.59
C GLU A 403 2.51 -11.83 8.95
N CYS A 404 3.30 -10.96 9.60
CA CYS A 404 2.94 -9.57 9.88
C CYS A 404 3.41 -8.59 8.78
N HIS A 405 3.70 -9.11 7.59
CA HIS A 405 3.98 -8.31 6.39
C HIS A 405 2.71 -7.61 5.87
N ILE A 406 2.82 -6.40 5.33
CA ILE A 406 1.67 -5.60 4.86
C ILE A 406 1.01 -6.12 3.57
N PHE A 407 1.77 -6.74 2.67
CA PHE A 407 1.26 -7.32 1.41
C PHE A 407 0.71 -8.74 1.64
N ASP A 408 -0.55 -8.95 1.26
CA ASP A 408 -1.29 -10.20 1.39
C ASP A 408 -0.59 -11.40 0.71
N PRO A 409 -0.33 -12.52 1.43
CA PRO A 409 0.31 -13.69 0.85
C PRO A 409 -0.51 -14.40 -0.24
N GLN A 410 -1.84 -14.24 -0.29
CA GLN A 410 -2.70 -14.81 -1.35
C GLN A 410 -2.38 -14.17 -2.71
N HIS A 411 -2.11 -12.86 -2.72
CA HIS A 411 -1.78 -12.11 -3.95
C HIS A 411 -0.36 -12.40 -4.46
N LYS A 412 0.45 -13.18 -3.73
CA LYS A 412 1.73 -13.74 -4.19
C LYS A 412 1.55 -14.98 -5.08
N ARG A 413 0.32 -15.39 -5.37
CA ARG A 413 -0.06 -16.40 -6.36
C ARG A 413 -1.09 -15.81 -7.32
N VAL A 414 -1.30 -16.47 -8.46
CA VAL A 414 -2.43 -16.13 -9.35
C VAL A 414 -3.72 -16.38 -8.58
N CYS A 415 -4.49 -15.32 -8.36
CA CYS A 415 -5.71 -15.31 -7.53
C CYS A 415 -6.92 -14.73 -8.27
N GLN A 416 -6.70 -14.03 -9.39
CA GLN A 416 -7.74 -13.42 -10.22
C GLN A 416 -8.22 -14.38 -11.31
N ASP A 417 -9.43 -14.16 -11.83
CA ASP A 417 -9.96 -14.93 -12.97
C ASP A 417 -9.14 -14.63 -14.23
N MET A 418 -8.44 -15.66 -14.74
CA MET A 418 -7.60 -15.61 -15.95
C MET A 418 -8.34 -16.06 -17.23
N THR A 419 -9.65 -16.33 -17.14
CA THR A 419 -10.48 -16.85 -18.24
C THR A 419 -11.24 -15.77 -19.02
N GLN A 420 -11.22 -14.51 -18.57
CA GLN A 420 -11.77 -13.36 -19.31
C GLN A 420 -10.97 -13.06 -20.60
N PRO A 421 -11.54 -12.37 -21.61
CA PRO A 421 -10.83 -11.89 -22.79
C PRO A 421 -9.54 -11.10 -22.51
N LEU A 422 -8.54 -11.18 -23.38
CA LEU A 422 -7.28 -10.42 -23.22
C LEU A 422 -7.49 -8.89 -23.08
N SER A 423 -8.57 -8.34 -23.67
CA SER A 423 -8.95 -6.93 -23.51
C SER A 423 -9.33 -6.53 -22.08
N HIS A 424 -9.62 -7.49 -21.19
CA HIS A 424 -10.13 -7.27 -19.83
C HIS A 424 -9.03 -7.13 -18.76
N TYR A 425 -7.74 -7.10 -19.12
CA TYR A 425 -6.61 -7.00 -18.18
C TYR A 425 -5.73 -5.79 -18.47
N TYR A 426 -5.10 -5.25 -17.44
CA TYR A 426 -3.87 -4.48 -17.58
C TYR A 426 -2.71 -5.45 -17.81
N ILE A 427 -1.78 -5.07 -18.69
CA ILE A 427 -0.66 -5.90 -19.16
C ILE A 427 0.64 -5.15 -18.84
N ASN A 428 1.54 -5.78 -18.09
CA ASN A 428 2.81 -5.16 -17.72
C ASN A 428 3.69 -4.97 -18.95
N SER A 429 4.07 -3.72 -19.25
CA SER A 429 4.51 -3.35 -20.61
C SER A 429 5.76 -2.48 -20.60
N SER A 430 6.72 -2.79 -21.46
CA SER A 430 7.97 -2.05 -21.64
C SER A 430 8.00 -1.34 -23.00
N HIS A 431 8.48 -0.10 -22.99
CA HIS A 431 8.86 0.70 -24.15
C HIS A 431 10.39 0.68 -24.29
N ASN A 432 10.91 0.61 -25.52
CA ASN A 432 12.35 0.58 -25.82
C ASN A 432 13.19 -0.37 -24.93
N ALA A 433 12.72 -1.61 -24.79
CA ALA A 433 13.20 -2.59 -23.80
C ALA A 433 14.70 -2.98 -23.87
N SER A 434 15.43 -2.60 -24.93
CA SER A 434 16.87 -2.83 -25.05
C SER A 434 17.73 -1.83 -24.27
N LEU A 435 17.24 -0.61 -24.01
CA LEU A 435 18.03 0.47 -23.42
C LEU A 435 18.38 0.25 -21.94
N LEU A 436 19.63 0.57 -21.58
CA LEU A 436 20.08 0.66 -20.19
C LEU A 436 19.97 2.07 -19.60
N GLU A 437 19.91 3.12 -20.42
CA GLU A 437 20.01 4.54 -20.02
C GLU A 437 19.12 5.43 -20.92
N ASP A 438 19.40 6.74 -20.95
CA ASP A 438 18.72 7.77 -21.75
C ASP A 438 18.61 7.44 -23.25
N HIS A 439 17.55 7.91 -23.91
CA HIS A 439 17.28 7.65 -25.34
C HIS A 439 18.32 8.21 -26.32
N PHE A 440 19.27 9.04 -25.88
CA PHE A 440 20.27 9.70 -26.72
C PHE A 440 21.68 9.12 -26.62
N TRP A 441 22.06 8.61 -25.44
CA TRP A 441 23.42 8.11 -25.15
C TRP A 441 23.45 6.64 -24.75
N GLY A 442 22.32 6.09 -24.29
CA GLY A 442 22.25 4.75 -23.74
C GLY A 442 22.60 3.66 -24.75
N SER A 443 23.30 2.65 -24.27
CA SER A 443 23.58 1.43 -25.03
C SER A 443 22.37 0.49 -25.04
N SER A 444 22.27 -0.31 -26.10
CA SER A 444 21.33 -1.41 -26.20
C SER A 444 22.00 -2.71 -25.75
N ASP A 445 21.42 -3.36 -24.74
CA ASP A 445 21.95 -4.56 -24.10
C ASP A 445 20.92 -5.72 -24.07
N ILE A 446 21.39 -6.92 -23.76
CA ILE A 446 20.60 -8.14 -23.61
C ILE A 446 20.03 -8.27 -22.18
N SER A 447 20.72 -7.78 -21.14
CA SER A 447 20.27 -7.99 -19.75
C SER A 447 19.00 -7.21 -19.41
N SER A 448 18.72 -6.10 -20.10
CA SER A 448 17.49 -5.31 -20.01
C SER A 448 16.25 -6.12 -20.40
N TYR A 449 16.31 -6.93 -21.48
CA TYR A 449 15.26 -7.89 -21.83
C TYR A 449 15.05 -8.94 -20.73
N ILE A 450 16.14 -9.56 -20.23
CA ILE A 450 16.07 -10.56 -19.15
C ILE A 450 15.44 -9.95 -17.89
N ARG A 451 15.86 -8.74 -17.52
CA ARG A 451 15.32 -7.96 -16.38
C ARG A 451 13.83 -7.69 -16.56
N ALA A 452 13.40 -7.25 -17.74
CA ALA A 452 11.98 -7.02 -18.04
C ALA A 452 11.15 -8.30 -17.92
N LEU A 453 11.57 -9.42 -18.54
CA LEU A 453 10.89 -10.71 -18.39
C LEU A 453 10.79 -11.14 -16.92
N ARG A 454 11.90 -11.08 -16.16
CA ARG A 454 11.93 -11.46 -14.73
C ARG A 454 11.06 -10.57 -13.86
N MET A 455 10.94 -9.28 -14.17
CA MET A 455 10.04 -8.32 -13.52
C MET A 455 8.59 -8.46 -14.00
N GLY A 456 8.21 -9.60 -14.61
CA GLY A 456 6.85 -9.92 -15.00
C GLY A 456 6.35 -9.13 -16.22
N CYS A 457 7.23 -8.57 -17.06
CA CYS A 457 6.80 -7.88 -18.27
C CYS A 457 6.16 -8.87 -19.27
N ARG A 458 5.02 -8.50 -19.84
CA ARG A 458 4.17 -9.28 -20.76
C ARG A 458 3.93 -8.58 -22.10
N SER A 459 4.40 -7.36 -22.30
CA SER A 459 4.48 -6.71 -23.60
C SER A 459 5.83 -6.03 -23.79
N ILE A 460 6.62 -6.47 -24.77
CA ILE A 460 7.98 -6.00 -25.03
C ILE A 460 8.05 -5.39 -26.43
N GLU A 461 8.67 -4.22 -26.54
CA GLU A 461 8.98 -3.56 -27.80
C GLU A 461 10.36 -3.95 -28.33
N ILE A 462 10.45 -4.15 -29.65
CA ILE A 462 11.69 -4.43 -30.36
C ILE A 462 11.72 -3.57 -31.63
N ILE A 463 12.64 -2.60 -31.67
CA ILE A 463 12.91 -1.80 -32.87
C ILE A 463 14.01 -2.50 -33.67
N VAL A 464 13.72 -2.87 -34.91
CA VAL A 464 14.60 -3.69 -35.77
C VAL A 464 14.94 -2.93 -37.04
N TRP A 465 16.25 -2.85 -37.32
CA TRP A 465 16.88 -2.14 -38.43
C TRP A 465 17.65 -3.10 -39.33
N ASP A 466 18.04 -2.65 -40.53
CA ASP A 466 18.96 -3.39 -41.38
C ASP A 466 20.36 -3.44 -40.75
N GLY A 467 20.92 -4.64 -40.65
CA GLY A 467 22.28 -4.88 -40.19
C GLY A 467 23.25 -5.36 -41.28
N PRO A 468 24.53 -5.54 -40.94
CA PRO A 468 25.53 -6.12 -41.84
C PRO A 468 25.21 -7.59 -42.17
N ASP A 469 25.82 -8.10 -43.23
CA ASP A 469 25.75 -9.52 -43.65
C ASP A 469 24.33 -10.11 -43.78
N ASN A 470 23.32 -9.23 -43.97
CA ASN A 470 21.90 -9.55 -44.05
C ASN A 470 21.30 -10.13 -42.75
N GLU A 471 21.94 -9.92 -41.60
CA GLU A 471 21.39 -10.17 -40.25
C GLU A 471 20.71 -8.91 -39.71
N PRO A 472 19.40 -8.94 -39.37
CA PRO A 472 18.71 -7.80 -38.77
C PRO A 472 19.26 -7.44 -37.39
N VAL A 473 19.32 -6.15 -37.06
CA VAL A 473 19.86 -5.66 -35.77
C VAL A 473 18.85 -4.83 -34.98
N VAL A 474 19.00 -4.87 -33.66
CA VAL A 474 18.18 -4.16 -32.67
C VAL A 474 19.04 -3.10 -31.99
N TYR A 475 18.61 -1.85 -32.07
CA TYR A 475 19.16 -0.70 -31.33
C TYR A 475 18.15 0.46 -31.29
N VAL A 476 18.35 1.37 -30.34
CA VAL A 476 17.56 2.60 -30.16
C VAL A 476 18.53 3.78 -30.00
N GLY A 477 18.19 4.94 -30.58
CA GLY A 477 19.01 6.16 -30.53
C GLY A 477 20.02 6.28 -31.68
N SER A 478 20.86 7.31 -31.62
CA SER A 478 21.87 7.64 -32.65
C SER A 478 23.23 6.95 -32.44
N SER A 479 23.40 6.19 -31.36
CA SER A 479 24.65 5.51 -31.02
C SER A 479 24.78 4.18 -31.78
N VAL A 480 25.53 4.21 -32.89
CA VAL A 480 25.86 3.02 -33.71
C VAL A 480 26.76 2.02 -32.96
N ALA A 481 27.27 2.38 -31.77
CA ALA A 481 28.28 1.62 -31.04
C ALA A 481 27.77 0.33 -30.35
N SER A 482 26.45 0.16 -30.17
CA SER A 482 25.85 -1.02 -29.54
C SER A 482 24.66 -1.54 -30.35
N GLN A 483 24.93 -2.47 -31.27
CA GLN A 483 23.90 -3.17 -32.04
C GLN A 483 23.79 -4.63 -31.59
N LEU A 484 22.57 -5.11 -31.36
CA LEU A 484 22.30 -6.50 -31.00
C LEU A 484 21.75 -7.25 -32.20
N ALA A 485 22.27 -8.44 -32.52
CA ALA A 485 21.68 -9.28 -33.56
C ALA A 485 20.26 -9.72 -33.15
N PHE A 486 19.29 -9.59 -34.05
CA PHE A 486 17.88 -9.89 -33.78
C PHE A 486 17.67 -11.36 -33.39
N SER A 487 18.44 -12.28 -34.00
CA SER A 487 18.52 -13.69 -33.58
C SER A 487 18.81 -13.85 -32.08
N LYS A 488 19.85 -13.18 -31.55
CA LYS A 488 20.22 -13.26 -30.12
C LYS A 488 19.14 -12.71 -29.19
N VAL A 489 18.45 -11.64 -29.60
CA VAL A 489 17.31 -11.09 -28.82
C VAL A 489 16.17 -12.10 -28.78
N LEU A 490 15.89 -12.80 -29.88
CA LEU A 490 14.89 -13.87 -29.93
C LEU A 490 15.29 -15.11 -29.12
N ASP A 491 16.56 -15.52 -29.10
CA ASP A 491 17.03 -16.65 -28.28
C ASP A 491 16.81 -16.37 -26.79
N ILE A 492 17.11 -15.14 -26.36
CA ILE A 492 16.90 -14.67 -24.98
C ILE A 492 15.39 -14.60 -24.65
N ILE A 493 14.57 -14.07 -25.54
CA ILE A 493 13.11 -14.10 -25.36
C ILE A 493 12.60 -15.56 -25.30
N ASN A 494 13.09 -16.45 -26.16
CA ASN A 494 12.71 -17.86 -26.17
C ASN A 494 13.02 -18.56 -24.84
N GLN A 495 14.18 -18.26 -24.24
CA GLN A 495 14.58 -18.77 -22.92
C GLN A 495 13.72 -18.19 -21.80
N TYR A 496 13.62 -16.86 -21.69
CA TYR A 496 13.08 -16.19 -20.50
C TYR A 496 11.58 -15.84 -20.55
N ALA A 497 10.92 -15.94 -21.71
CA ALA A 497 9.52 -15.53 -21.89
C ALA A 497 8.57 -16.10 -20.84
N PHE A 498 8.79 -17.34 -20.39
CA PHE A 498 7.89 -18.02 -19.45
C PHE A 498 8.58 -18.45 -18.14
N GLU A 499 9.72 -17.86 -17.78
CA GLU A 499 10.41 -18.13 -16.51
C GLU A 499 9.64 -17.58 -15.29
N SER A 500 9.07 -16.38 -15.43
CA SER A 500 8.38 -15.65 -14.36
C SER A 500 6.84 -15.74 -14.41
N SER A 501 6.28 -16.16 -15.55
CA SER A 501 4.84 -16.16 -15.81
C SER A 501 4.51 -17.05 -17.01
N GLU A 502 3.54 -17.95 -16.86
CA GLU A 502 3.05 -18.82 -17.95
C GLU A 502 2.24 -18.05 -19.02
N TYR A 503 1.76 -16.86 -18.70
CA TYR A 503 0.78 -16.10 -19.49
C TYR A 503 1.42 -15.42 -20.72
N PRO A 504 0.63 -15.19 -21.79
CA PRO A 504 1.16 -14.81 -23.11
C PRO A 504 2.05 -13.57 -23.10
N LEU A 505 3.07 -13.59 -23.96
CA LEU A 505 3.98 -12.47 -24.18
C LEU A 505 3.65 -11.80 -25.52
N LEU A 506 3.43 -10.48 -25.51
CA LEU A 506 3.26 -9.67 -26.72
C LEU A 506 4.62 -9.12 -27.14
N LEU A 507 5.00 -9.31 -28.40
CA LEU A 507 6.15 -8.64 -29.02
C LEU A 507 5.65 -7.57 -29.98
N CYS A 508 5.89 -6.31 -29.64
CA CYS A 508 5.61 -5.14 -30.47
C CYS A 508 6.81 -4.89 -31.40
N LEU A 509 6.67 -5.27 -32.67
CA LEU A 509 7.71 -5.09 -33.68
C LEU A 509 7.58 -3.71 -34.36
N VAL A 510 8.63 -2.90 -34.23
CA VAL A 510 8.81 -1.68 -35.02
C VAL A 510 9.89 -1.97 -36.07
N THR A 511 9.49 -2.10 -37.33
CA THR A 511 10.36 -2.63 -38.40
C THR A 511 10.78 -1.55 -39.37
N HIS A 512 12.09 -1.32 -39.46
CA HIS A 512 12.73 -0.43 -40.43
C HIS A 512 13.59 -1.17 -41.46
N CYS A 513 13.65 -2.51 -41.39
CA CYS A 513 14.43 -3.35 -42.30
C CYS A 513 13.90 -3.36 -43.74
N CYS A 514 14.80 -3.53 -44.70
CA CYS A 514 14.51 -3.84 -46.09
C CYS A 514 13.85 -5.23 -46.25
N ILE A 515 13.16 -5.45 -47.37
CA ILE A 515 12.41 -6.69 -47.65
C ILE A 515 13.25 -7.98 -47.52
N PRO A 516 14.52 -8.06 -48.00
CA PRO A 516 15.40 -9.20 -47.72
C PRO A 516 15.57 -9.51 -46.24
N GLN A 517 15.86 -8.50 -45.41
CA GLN A 517 16.06 -8.70 -43.97
C GLN A 517 14.74 -8.96 -43.22
N GLN A 518 13.60 -8.41 -43.67
CA GLN A 518 12.28 -8.81 -43.15
C GLN A 518 11.99 -10.31 -43.34
N ARG A 519 12.47 -10.93 -44.43
CA ARG A 519 12.38 -12.39 -44.60
C ARG A 519 13.27 -13.13 -43.60
N VAL A 520 14.46 -12.63 -43.30
CA VAL A 520 15.33 -13.19 -42.25
C VAL A 520 14.70 -13.05 -40.87
N MET A 521 14.09 -11.91 -40.54
CA MET A 521 13.31 -11.74 -39.31
C MET A 521 12.21 -12.80 -39.18
N ALA A 522 11.45 -13.04 -40.25
CA ALA A 522 10.39 -14.04 -40.28
C ALA A 522 10.92 -15.48 -40.17
N GLN A 523 12.09 -15.78 -40.75
CA GLN A 523 12.77 -17.07 -40.61
C GLN A 523 13.28 -17.29 -39.18
N HIS A 524 13.94 -16.30 -38.58
CA HIS A 524 14.42 -16.37 -37.19
C HIS A 524 13.27 -16.56 -36.20
N MET A 525 12.18 -15.79 -36.32
CA MET A 525 11.02 -15.97 -35.44
C MET A 525 10.41 -17.37 -35.54
N LYS A 526 10.23 -17.90 -36.76
CA LYS A 526 9.72 -19.27 -36.97
C LYS A 526 10.68 -20.34 -36.42
N LYS A 527 11.99 -20.16 -36.61
CA LYS A 527 13.04 -21.12 -36.21
C LYS A 527 13.28 -21.13 -34.69
N ILE A 528 13.34 -19.96 -34.07
CA ILE A 528 13.75 -19.80 -32.67
C ILE A 528 12.56 -19.94 -31.72
N LEU A 529 11.42 -19.30 -32.02
CA LEU A 529 10.25 -19.34 -31.14
C LEU A 529 9.41 -20.62 -31.34
N GLY A 530 9.43 -21.20 -32.55
CA GLY A 530 8.73 -22.46 -32.86
C GLY A 530 7.26 -22.45 -32.43
N ASP A 531 6.83 -23.52 -31.76
CA ASP A 531 5.44 -23.70 -31.30
C ASP A 531 4.98 -22.67 -30.24
N LYS A 532 5.89 -21.85 -29.68
CA LYS A 532 5.49 -20.71 -28.83
C LYS A 532 4.85 -19.61 -29.67
N LEU A 533 5.21 -19.45 -30.94
CA LEU A 533 4.69 -18.39 -31.81
C LEU A 533 3.24 -18.69 -32.23
N HIS A 534 2.31 -17.77 -31.96
CA HIS A 534 0.90 -17.96 -32.31
C HIS A 534 0.55 -17.33 -33.67
N VAL A 535 0.23 -18.18 -34.64
CA VAL A 535 -0.03 -17.80 -36.04
C VAL A 535 -1.46 -18.11 -36.51
N ASP A 536 -2.31 -18.64 -35.63
CA ASP A 536 -3.66 -19.05 -36.00
C ASP A 536 -4.53 -17.84 -36.36
N SER A 537 -5.41 -17.99 -37.36
CA SER A 537 -6.29 -16.90 -37.79
C SER A 537 -7.45 -16.67 -36.82
N PRO A 538 -7.80 -15.42 -36.48
CA PRO A 538 -8.95 -15.14 -35.62
C PRO A 538 -10.27 -15.59 -36.24
N SER A 539 -11.19 -16.04 -35.40
CA SER A 539 -12.56 -16.35 -35.81
C SER A 539 -13.31 -15.09 -36.24
N LYS A 540 -14.27 -15.24 -37.15
CA LYS A 540 -15.21 -14.17 -37.54
C LYS A 540 -16.49 -14.18 -36.71
N GLU A 541 -16.70 -15.23 -35.91
CA GLU A 541 -17.89 -15.45 -35.07
C GLU A 541 -17.65 -14.95 -33.63
N ASP A 542 -16.39 -14.95 -33.18
CA ASP A 542 -15.99 -14.38 -31.91
C ASP A 542 -16.14 -12.84 -31.90
N ASN A 543 -16.40 -12.28 -30.72
CA ASN A 543 -16.49 -10.83 -30.52
C ASN A 543 -15.31 -10.25 -29.72
N TYR A 544 -14.45 -11.10 -29.17
CA TYR A 544 -13.41 -10.76 -28.19
C TYR A 544 -12.14 -11.60 -28.41
N LEU A 545 -10.99 -11.09 -27.95
CA LEU A 545 -9.75 -11.85 -27.91
C LEU A 545 -9.85 -13.07 -26.98
N PRO A 546 -9.11 -14.17 -27.25
CA PRO A 546 -8.96 -15.28 -26.30
C PRO A 546 -8.42 -14.81 -24.95
N SER A 547 -8.59 -15.63 -23.91
CA SER A 547 -8.12 -15.31 -22.57
C SER A 547 -6.63 -15.55 -22.38
N PRO A 548 -5.98 -14.92 -21.38
CA PRO A 548 -4.62 -15.26 -20.97
C PRO A 548 -4.46 -16.76 -20.70
N GLU A 549 -5.43 -17.41 -20.05
CA GLU A 549 -5.39 -18.85 -19.78
C GLU A 549 -5.39 -19.70 -21.07
N LYS A 550 -6.18 -19.32 -22.09
CA LYS A 550 -6.19 -19.99 -23.41
C LYS A 550 -4.91 -19.79 -24.23
N LEU A 551 -4.07 -18.82 -23.84
CA LEU A 551 -2.87 -18.40 -24.57
C LEU A 551 -1.58 -18.63 -23.74
N LYS A 552 -1.63 -19.48 -22.71
CA LYS A 552 -0.44 -19.86 -21.94
C LYS A 552 0.66 -20.44 -22.83
N GLY A 553 1.90 -20.05 -22.55
CA GLY A 553 3.08 -20.44 -23.33
C GLY A 553 3.14 -19.86 -24.75
N LYS A 554 2.24 -18.92 -25.12
CA LYS A 554 2.20 -18.32 -26.47
C LYS A 554 2.79 -16.92 -26.53
N ILE A 555 3.43 -16.65 -27.67
CA ILE A 555 4.01 -15.36 -28.05
C ILE A 555 3.16 -14.80 -29.19
N LEU A 556 2.61 -13.60 -28.97
CA LEU A 556 1.78 -12.87 -29.93
C LEU A 556 2.62 -11.78 -30.60
N LEU A 557 2.61 -11.68 -31.93
CA LEU A 557 3.22 -10.54 -32.62
C LEU A 557 2.21 -9.41 -32.81
N LYS A 558 2.52 -8.24 -32.25
CA LYS A 558 1.90 -6.96 -32.62
C LYS A 558 2.71 -6.37 -33.78
N GLY A 559 2.07 -6.20 -34.93
CA GLY A 559 2.72 -5.67 -36.13
C GLY A 559 1.74 -5.28 -37.23
N LYS A 560 2.25 -4.67 -38.31
CA LYS A 560 1.49 -4.34 -39.52
C LYS A 560 1.24 -5.65 -40.31
N LYS A 561 0.11 -5.77 -41.02
CA LYS A 561 -0.26 -6.95 -41.83
C LYS A 561 -0.74 -6.52 -43.22
N LEU A 562 -0.39 -7.27 -44.27
CA LEU A 562 -0.81 -6.98 -45.64
C LEU A 562 -2.36 -7.06 -45.79
N PRO A 563 -2.96 -6.24 -46.66
CA PRO A 563 -4.38 -6.34 -47.00
C PRO A 563 -4.76 -7.72 -47.57
N PRO A 564 -5.93 -8.30 -47.23
CA PRO A 564 -6.34 -9.64 -47.70
C PRO A 564 -6.49 -9.78 -49.22
N ASN A 565 -6.56 -8.67 -49.95
CA ASN A 565 -6.63 -8.61 -51.41
C ASN A 565 -5.26 -8.40 -52.08
N CYS A 566 -4.16 -8.26 -51.32
CA CYS A 566 -2.82 -8.33 -51.87
C CYS A 566 -2.46 -9.79 -52.15
N THR A 567 -2.13 -10.11 -53.40
CA THR A 567 -1.68 -11.44 -53.84
C THR A 567 -0.16 -11.60 -53.86
N ASP A 568 0.58 -10.49 -53.85
CA ASP A 568 2.01 -10.44 -54.13
C ASP A 568 2.86 -10.91 -52.94
N ALA A 569 4.16 -11.16 -53.16
CA ALA A 569 5.09 -11.56 -52.09
C ALA A 569 5.45 -10.41 -51.12
N GLU A 570 5.06 -9.18 -51.47
CA GLU A 570 5.32 -7.96 -50.72
C GLU A 570 4.29 -6.89 -51.12
N GLY A 571 4.01 -5.96 -50.21
CA GLY A 571 3.04 -4.89 -50.47
C GLY A 571 3.21 -3.70 -49.52
N ASP A 572 2.48 -2.63 -49.81
CA ASP A 572 2.55 -1.40 -49.02
C ASP A 572 1.51 -1.42 -47.88
N VAL A 573 1.94 -1.07 -46.67
CA VAL A 573 1.08 -0.81 -45.50
C VAL A 573 1.23 0.64 -45.04
N THR A 574 0.25 1.16 -44.29
CA THR A 574 0.37 2.50 -43.69
C THR A 574 1.53 2.51 -42.69
N ASP A 575 2.38 3.53 -42.78
CA ASP A 575 3.51 3.65 -41.86
C ASP A 575 3.11 4.50 -40.64
N GLU A 576 2.45 3.85 -39.69
CA GLU A 576 2.37 4.35 -38.31
C GLU A 576 3.83 4.54 -37.81
N GLU A 577 4.24 5.80 -37.59
CA GLU A 577 5.65 6.20 -37.40
C GLU A 577 6.12 6.01 -35.95
N GLU A 578 5.94 4.80 -35.41
CA GLU A 578 6.07 4.46 -33.98
C GLU A 578 7.47 4.65 -33.35
N GLY A 579 8.51 5.02 -34.10
CA GLY A 579 9.90 5.10 -33.58
C GLY A 579 10.84 6.12 -34.22
N LEU A 580 10.36 7.06 -35.03
CA LEU A 580 11.23 7.81 -35.99
C LEU A 580 11.38 9.33 -35.79
N GLU A 581 10.75 9.96 -34.80
CA GLU A 581 10.90 11.41 -34.60
C GLU A 581 12.31 11.84 -34.18
N MET A 582 13.02 11.00 -33.42
CA MET A 582 14.28 11.39 -32.78
C MET A 582 15.45 11.53 -33.78
N SER A 583 15.42 10.77 -34.88
CA SER A 583 16.47 10.78 -35.91
C SER A 583 16.43 12.02 -36.83
N ARG A 584 15.35 12.82 -36.79
CA ARG A 584 15.12 13.95 -37.72
C ARG A 584 16.03 15.17 -37.55
N ARG A 585 17.09 15.10 -36.71
CA ARG A 585 17.98 16.24 -36.40
C ARG A 585 19.39 16.14 -36.98
N VAL A 586 19.68 15.14 -37.83
CA VAL A 586 20.99 15.01 -38.49
C VAL A 586 20.83 14.85 -40.01
N GLY A 587 20.67 16.00 -40.70
CA GLY A 587 20.98 16.14 -42.13
C GLY A 587 20.12 15.38 -43.15
N ALA A 588 18.90 15.87 -43.40
CA ALA A 588 18.15 15.61 -44.63
C ALA A 588 17.48 16.90 -45.11
N ASP A 589 17.43 17.15 -46.43
CA ASP A 589 17.06 18.45 -47.02
C ASP A 589 15.59 18.86 -46.75
N GLU A 590 15.36 20.15 -46.46
CA GLU A 590 14.03 20.75 -46.22
C GLU A 590 13.13 20.86 -47.46
N LYS A 591 13.40 20.14 -48.55
CA LYS A 591 12.82 20.40 -49.88
C LYS A 591 11.49 19.71 -50.21
N ASP A 592 11.08 18.68 -49.47
CA ASP A 592 9.82 17.96 -49.73
C ASP A 592 8.58 18.54 -49.01
N HIS A 593 8.72 19.64 -48.27
CA HIS A 593 7.61 20.28 -47.52
C HIS A 593 6.66 21.14 -48.38
N LEU A 594 6.40 20.76 -49.64
CA LEU A 594 5.43 21.46 -50.50
C LEU A 594 4.51 20.55 -51.35
N ASN A 595 4.15 19.37 -50.83
CA ASN A 595 2.94 18.65 -51.25
C ASN A 595 2.30 17.94 -50.03
N GLY A 596 0.97 17.97 -49.93
CA GLY A 596 0.24 17.56 -48.72
C GLY A 596 -0.24 16.10 -48.72
N LEU A 597 -0.74 15.66 -47.55
CA LEU A 597 -1.57 14.46 -47.36
C LEU A 597 -0.96 13.08 -47.74
N GLY A 598 0.35 13.01 -47.92
CA GLY A 598 1.07 11.73 -48.06
C GLY A 598 1.26 11.01 -46.72
N CYS A 599 0.42 10.02 -46.40
CA CYS A 599 0.78 9.01 -45.40
C CYS A 599 1.97 8.20 -45.94
N LYS A 600 3.06 8.12 -45.16
CA LYS A 600 4.21 7.27 -45.50
C LYS A 600 3.75 5.81 -45.65
N ARG A 601 4.40 5.07 -46.55
CA ARG A 601 4.05 3.69 -46.87
C ARG A 601 5.26 2.79 -46.63
N LEU A 602 5.14 1.88 -45.66
CA LEU A 602 6.16 0.88 -45.39
C LEU A 602 5.95 -0.30 -46.34
N ARG A 603 7.03 -0.78 -46.96
CA ARG A 603 7.01 -2.02 -47.75
C ARG A 603 7.15 -3.21 -46.79
N LEU A 604 6.19 -4.13 -46.81
CA LEU A 604 6.10 -5.28 -45.91
C LEU A 604 6.13 -6.60 -46.71
N CYS A 605 6.99 -7.55 -46.32
CA CYS A 605 7.01 -8.88 -46.93
C CYS A 605 5.87 -9.77 -46.41
N ARG A 606 5.39 -10.69 -47.25
CA ARG A 606 4.32 -11.62 -46.89
C ARG A 606 4.72 -12.53 -45.73
N GLU A 607 5.96 -12.99 -45.73
CA GLU A 607 6.46 -13.97 -44.77
C GLU A 607 6.46 -13.46 -43.31
N LEU A 608 6.62 -12.15 -43.13
CA LEU A 608 6.52 -11.42 -41.86
C LEU A 608 5.06 -11.03 -41.56
N SER A 609 4.33 -10.50 -42.54
CA SER A 609 2.88 -10.21 -42.45
C SER A 609 2.08 -11.40 -41.94
N ASP A 610 2.37 -12.61 -42.42
CA ASP A 610 1.60 -13.81 -42.12
C ASP A 610 1.79 -14.31 -40.68
N LEU A 611 2.84 -13.86 -39.97
CA LEU A 611 3.03 -14.13 -38.55
C LEU A 611 2.15 -13.27 -37.61
N VAL A 612 1.56 -12.19 -38.11
CA VAL A 612 0.68 -11.31 -37.31
C VAL A 612 -0.74 -11.88 -37.30
N SER A 613 -1.18 -12.38 -36.14
CA SER A 613 -2.46 -13.08 -35.94
C SER A 613 -3.49 -12.22 -35.19
N LEU A 614 -3.42 -12.24 -33.85
CA LEU A 614 -4.41 -11.63 -32.94
C LEU A 614 -4.16 -10.15 -32.60
N CYS A 615 -3.00 -9.60 -32.96
CA CYS A 615 -2.59 -8.23 -32.60
C CYS A 615 -2.24 -7.41 -33.84
N LYS A 616 -3.14 -7.39 -34.84
CA LYS A 616 -2.94 -6.60 -36.07
C LYS A 616 -2.95 -5.10 -35.72
N SER A 617 -1.84 -4.41 -35.95
CA SER A 617 -1.73 -2.97 -35.79
C SER A 617 -2.59 -2.24 -36.83
N VAL A 618 -3.41 -1.29 -36.39
CA VAL A 618 -4.21 -0.40 -37.24
C VAL A 618 -4.17 1.04 -36.73
N GLN A 619 -4.39 1.99 -37.63
CA GLN A 619 -4.53 3.41 -37.27
C GLN A 619 -5.84 3.66 -36.51
N PHE A 620 -5.76 4.36 -35.37
CA PHE A 620 -6.96 4.87 -34.70
C PHE A 620 -7.60 6.00 -35.53
N ARG A 621 -8.91 5.96 -35.72
CA ARG A 621 -9.68 7.00 -36.42
C ARG A 621 -10.48 7.85 -35.44
N ASP A 622 -11.56 7.27 -34.92
CA ASP A 622 -12.36 7.77 -33.82
C ASP A 622 -13.13 6.61 -33.17
N PHE A 623 -13.65 6.82 -31.97
CA PHE A 623 -14.31 5.77 -31.19
C PHE A 623 -15.57 5.18 -31.86
N GLU A 624 -16.31 5.95 -32.64
CA GLU A 624 -17.60 5.55 -33.22
C GLU A 624 -17.41 4.90 -34.60
N ILE A 625 -16.35 5.22 -35.35
CA ILE A 625 -15.88 4.38 -36.47
C ILE A 625 -15.30 3.07 -35.93
N SER A 626 -14.38 3.11 -34.95
CA SER A 626 -13.78 1.89 -34.37
C SER A 626 -14.83 0.91 -33.84
N LYS A 627 -15.83 1.39 -33.09
CA LYS A 627 -16.94 0.58 -32.57
C LYS A 627 -17.74 -0.18 -33.65
N ARG A 628 -17.76 0.31 -34.89
CA ARG A 628 -18.55 -0.25 -36.01
C ARG A 628 -17.71 -1.04 -37.02
N GLU A 629 -16.48 -0.61 -37.28
CA GLU A 629 -15.62 -1.18 -38.34
C GLU A 629 -14.51 -2.10 -37.79
N GLN A 630 -13.86 -1.73 -36.69
CA GLN A 630 -12.66 -2.40 -36.16
C GLN A 630 -12.98 -3.82 -35.67
N LYS A 631 -12.03 -4.74 -35.86
CA LYS A 631 -12.14 -6.14 -35.43
C LYS A 631 -11.47 -6.34 -34.07
N TYR A 632 -11.92 -7.32 -33.30
CA TYR A 632 -11.43 -7.53 -31.93
C TYR A 632 -9.93 -7.88 -31.86
N TRP A 633 -9.38 -8.39 -32.96
CA TRP A 633 -7.95 -8.69 -33.17
C TRP A 633 -7.13 -7.52 -33.72
N GLU A 634 -7.71 -6.32 -33.79
CA GLU A 634 -7.06 -5.10 -34.25
C GLU A 634 -6.75 -4.18 -33.08
N ILE A 635 -5.48 -3.80 -32.96
CA ILE A 635 -4.92 -2.98 -31.88
C ILE A 635 -4.47 -1.62 -32.42
N CYS A 636 -4.82 -0.57 -31.69
CA CYS A 636 -4.34 0.79 -31.93
C CYS A 636 -3.21 1.13 -30.95
N SER A 637 -2.13 1.73 -31.47
CA SER A 637 -1.13 2.41 -30.64
C SER A 637 -1.42 3.91 -30.62
N LEU A 638 -1.19 4.55 -29.48
CA LEU A 638 -1.40 5.97 -29.25
C LEU A 638 -0.17 6.54 -28.51
N ASN A 639 0.40 7.63 -29.01
CA ASN A 639 1.37 8.39 -28.24
C ASN A 639 0.70 9.03 -27.01
N GLU A 640 1.48 9.39 -26.00
CA GLU A 640 0.94 9.94 -24.75
C GLU A 640 0.14 11.24 -24.91
N VAL A 641 0.38 12.03 -25.96
CA VAL A 641 -0.27 13.34 -26.16
C VAL A 641 -1.71 13.14 -26.68
N ASP A 642 -1.87 12.30 -27.72
CA ASP A 642 -3.19 11.90 -28.21
C ASP A 642 -3.96 11.10 -27.15
N ALA A 643 -3.30 10.18 -26.45
CA ALA A 643 -3.89 9.42 -25.37
C ALA A 643 -4.37 10.31 -24.21
N ASN A 644 -3.58 11.31 -23.80
CA ASN A 644 -4.00 12.28 -22.78
C ASN A 644 -5.15 13.17 -23.26
N ARG A 645 -5.17 13.58 -24.54
CA ARG A 645 -6.32 14.32 -25.09
C ARG A 645 -7.60 13.47 -24.96
N PHE A 646 -7.57 12.22 -25.39
CA PHE A 646 -8.74 11.33 -25.28
C PHE A 646 -9.14 11.03 -23.83
N ALA A 647 -8.17 10.84 -22.92
CA ALA A 647 -8.42 10.60 -21.49
C ALA A 647 -9.04 11.82 -20.76
N ASN A 648 -8.92 13.03 -21.31
CA ASN A 648 -9.50 14.25 -20.74
C ASN A 648 -10.78 14.70 -21.46
N GLU A 649 -10.85 14.58 -22.79
CA GLU A 649 -11.99 15.04 -23.61
C GLU A 649 -13.10 13.99 -23.78
N PHE A 650 -12.76 12.69 -23.79
CA PHE A 650 -13.66 11.57 -24.11
C PHE A 650 -13.47 10.34 -23.19
N PRO A 651 -13.43 10.49 -21.85
CA PRO A 651 -13.09 9.40 -20.94
C PRO A 651 -14.10 8.25 -20.95
N GLU A 652 -15.41 8.53 -21.09
CA GLU A 652 -16.45 7.50 -21.23
C GLU A 652 -16.27 6.66 -22.50
N GLU A 653 -16.05 7.29 -23.65
CA GLU A 653 -15.83 6.59 -24.91
C GLU A 653 -14.54 5.76 -24.90
N PHE A 654 -13.46 6.26 -24.29
CA PHE A 654 -12.18 5.55 -24.23
C PHE A 654 -12.27 4.30 -23.35
N VAL A 655 -12.94 4.39 -22.18
CA VAL A 655 -13.27 3.21 -21.36
C VAL A 655 -14.12 2.22 -22.17
N CYS A 656 -15.13 2.70 -22.90
CA CYS A 656 -16.02 1.86 -23.70
C CYS A 656 -15.28 1.13 -24.84
N TYR A 657 -14.37 1.80 -25.54
CA TYR A 657 -13.49 1.21 -26.55
C TYR A 657 -12.63 0.09 -25.95
N ASN A 658 -12.01 0.36 -24.79
CA ASN A 658 -11.12 -0.58 -24.11
C ASN A 658 -11.83 -1.80 -23.52
N LYS A 659 -13.18 -1.85 -23.45
CA LYS A 659 -13.90 -3.11 -23.14
C LYS A 659 -13.58 -4.19 -24.16
N ARG A 660 -13.63 -3.86 -25.45
CA ARG A 660 -13.51 -4.81 -26.57
C ARG A 660 -12.13 -4.88 -27.20
N PHE A 661 -11.49 -3.73 -27.40
CA PHE A 661 -10.25 -3.61 -28.15
C PHE A 661 -9.05 -3.41 -27.22
N LEU A 662 -7.84 -3.71 -27.71
CA LEU A 662 -6.61 -3.31 -27.06
C LEU A 662 -6.21 -1.89 -27.48
N SER A 663 -5.67 -1.13 -26.53
CA SER A 663 -4.88 0.09 -26.79
C SER A 663 -3.47 -0.07 -26.22
N ARG A 664 -2.46 0.30 -27.02
CA ARG A 664 -1.09 0.53 -26.55
C ARG A 664 -0.84 2.02 -26.38
N ILE A 665 -0.35 2.44 -25.21
CA ILE A 665 0.10 3.81 -24.95
C ILE A 665 1.62 3.80 -24.82
N TYR A 666 2.31 4.77 -25.41
CA TYR A 666 3.77 4.88 -25.35
C TYR A 666 4.24 6.34 -25.16
N PRO A 667 5.42 6.56 -24.53
CA PRO A 667 5.95 7.91 -24.25
C PRO A 667 6.29 8.69 -25.53
N THR A 668 6.26 10.01 -25.48
CA THR A 668 6.73 10.84 -26.59
C THR A 668 8.27 10.81 -26.71
N PRO A 669 8.84 10.79 -27.93
CA PRO A 669 10.27 11.00 -28.18
C PRO A 669 10.83 12.33 -27.63
N MET A 670 10.00 13.29 -27.23
CA MET A 670 10.45 14.51 -26.56
C MET A 670 11.00 14.26 -25.14
N ARG A 671 10.77 13.08 -24.55
CA ARG A 671 11.34 12.63 -23.26
C ARG A 671 12.75 12.08 -23.44
N ILE A 672 13.68 12.96 -23.79
CA ILE A 672 15.08 12.61 -24.13
C ILE A 672 15.78 11.90 -22.95
N ASP A 673 15.40 12.25 -21.72
CA ASP A 673 15.79 11.68 -20.43
C ASP A 673 15.20 10.29 -20.13
N ALA A 674 14.53 9.67 -21.12
CA ALA A 674 13.75 8.45 -20.95
C ALA A 674 12.74 8.50 -19.77
N SER A 675 12.26 9.68 -19.38
CA SER A 675 11.27 9.82 -18.31
C SER A 675 9.99 9.04 -18.60
N ASN A 676 9.26 8.67 -17.54
CA ASN A 676 8.04 7.88 -17.66
C ASN A 676 6.77 8.76 -17.64
N MET A 677 5.74 8.27 -18.31
CA MET A 677 4.36 8.77 -18.20
C MET A 677 3.77 8.37 -16.84
N ASN A 678 2.71 9.03 -16.37
CA ASN A 678 1.90 8.48 -15.27
C ASN A 678 1.04 7.32 -15.80
N PRO A 679 1.22 6.06 -15.36
CA PRO A 679 0.44 4.95 -15.89
C PRO A 679 -1.03 5.02 -15.46
N GLN A 680 -1.30 5.62 -14.28
CA GLN A 680 -2.65 5.71 -13.71
C GLN A 680 -3.60 6.54 -14.59
N ASP A 681 -3.09 7.55 -15.30
CA ASP A 681 -3.88 8.39 -16.21
C ASP A 681 -4.42 7.64 -17.43
N PHE A 682 -3.85 6.46 -17.75
CA PHE A 682 -4.32 5.60 -18.83
C PHE A 682 -5.03 4.34 -18.30
N TRP A 683 -4.60 3.78 -17.16
CA TRP A 683 -5.33 2.68 -16.51
C TRP A 683 -6.74 3.11 -16.08
N LYS A 684 -6.95 4.36 -15.62
CA LYS A 684 -8.31 4.90 -15.38
C LYS A 684 -9.20 4.91 -16.63
N CYS A 685 -8.62 4.96 -17.83
CA CYS A 685 -9.34 4.82 -19.11
C CYS A 685 -9.42 3.37 -19.61
N GLY A 686 -8.92 2.40 -18.85
CA GLY A 686 -8.92 0.98 -19.18
C GLY A 686 -7.81 0.53 -20.12
N CYS A 687 -6.87 1.41 -20.47
CA CYS A 687 -5.81 1.12 -21.44
C CYS A 687 -4.94 -0.05 -20.94
N GLN A 688 -4.81 -1.10 -21.74
CA GLN A 688 -4.21 -2.37 -21.29
C GLN A 688 -2.68 -2.33 -21.31
N ILE A 689 -2.10 -1.82 -22.39
CA ILE A 689 -0.65 -1.90 -22.68
C ILE A 689 -0.06 -0.50 -22.52
N VAL A 690 0.19 -0.09 -21.28
CA VAL A 690 0.81 1.21 -20.95
C VAL A 690 2.32 1.00 -20.84
N ALA A 691 3.05 1.32 -21.90
CA ALA A 691 4.45 0.92 -22.06
C ALA A 691 5.42 1.88 -21.35
N MET A 692 6.24 1.34 -20.44
CA MET A 692 7.12 2.10 -19.56
C MET A 692 8.60 1.94 -19.95
N ASN A 693 9.39 2.99 -19.77
CA ASN A 693 10.86 2.95 -19.82
C ASN A 693 11.36 2.27 -18.54
N TYR A 694 11.74 0.98 -18.64
CA TYR A 694 12.08 0.13 -17.49
C TYR A 694 13.42 0.50 -16.82
N GLN A 695 14.29 1.19 -17.54
CA GLN A 695 15.57 1.65 -17.04
C GLN A 695 15.45 2.86 -16.10
N THR A 696 14.35 3.64 -16.22
CA THR A 696 14.20 4.93 -15.56
C THR A 696 13.43 4.80 -14.23
N PRO A 697 14.10 4.92 -13.07
CA PRO A 697 13.49 4.72 -11.75
C PRO A 697 12.59 5.89 -11.30
N GLY A 698 11.98 5.74 -10.12
CA GLY A 698 11.13 6.76 -9.47
C GLY A 698 9.62 6.53 -9.62
N LEU A 699 8.82 7.48 -9.12
CA LEU A 699 7.37 7.33 -8.86
C LEU A 699 6.58 6.56 -9.93
N MET A 700 6.75 6.87 -11.21
CA MET A 700 5.95 6.23 -12.26
C MET A 700 6.30 4.74 -12.44
N MET A 701 7.56 4.37 -12.21
CA MET A 701 8.01 2.97 -12.20
C MET A 701 7.73 2.31 -10.84
N ASP A 702 7.75 3.06 -9.72
CA ASP A 702 7.27 2.59 -8.42
C ASP A 702 5.80 2.15 -8.50
N LEU A 703 4.95 2.95 -9.16
CA LEU A 703 3.55 2.63 -9.43
C LEU A 703 3.41 1.41 -10.34
N ASN A 704 4.19 1.30 -11.43
CA ASN A 704 4.15 0.12 -12.30
C ASN A 704 4.53 -1.17 -11.56
N LEU A 705 5.61 -1.15 -10.79
CA LEU A 705 6.09 -2.31 -10.05
C LEU A 705 5.23 -2.63 -8.83
N GLY A 706 4.67 -1.62 -8.15
CA GLY A 706 3.66 -1.80 -7.12
C GLY A 706 2.42 -2.48 -7.68
N TRP A 707 1.89 -1.97 -8.80
CA TRP A 707 0.68 -2.48 -9.45
C TRP A 707 0.79 -3.94 -9.87
N PHE A 708 1.87 -4.30 -10.57
CA PHE A 708 2.01 -5.64 -11.15
C PHE A 708 2.53 -6.73 -10.21
N ARG A 709 2.88 -6.41 -8.95
CA ARG A 709 3.20 -7.41 -7.91
C ARG A 709 2.02 -8.31 -7.52
N GLN A 710 0.78 -7.82 -7.69
CA GLN A 710 -0.43 -8.59 -7.40
C GLN A 710 -0.61 -9.76 -8.38
N ASN A 711 -1.57 -10.64 -8.09
CA ASN A 711 -1.92 -11.78 -8.95
C ASN A 711 -0.70 -12.67 -9.29
N GLY A 712 0.20 -12.86 -8.33
CA GLY A 712 1.38 -13.71 -8.46
C GLY A 712 2.52 -13.11 -9.29
N ASN A 713 2.59 -11.79 -9.42
CA ASN A 713 3.55 -11.08 -10.27
C ASN A 713 3.52 -11.54 -11.75
N CYS A 714 2.39 -12.10 -12.20
CA CYS A 714 2.30 -12.75 -13.51
C CYS A 714 2.23 -11.77 -14.70
N GLY A 715 2.20 -10.47 -14.43
CA GLY A 715 2.16 -9.40 -15.43
C GLY A 715 0.80 -9.12 -16.05
N TYR A 716 -0.26 -9.78 -15.56
CA TYR A 716 -1.65 -9.56 -15.93
C TYR A 716 -2.48 -9.25 -14.68
N VAL A 717 -3.22 -8.14 -14.71
CA VAL A 717 -4.14 -7.73 -13.63
C VAL A 717 -5.53 -7.52 -14.21
N LEU A 718 -6.53 -8.23 -13.71
CA LEU A 718 -7.91 -8.12 -14.17
C LEU A 718 -8.47 -6.72 -13.84
N ARG A 719 -9.06 -6.05 -14.83
CA ARG A 719 -9.63 -4.70 -14.63
C ARG A 719 -10.89 -4.73 -13.74
N PRO A 720 -11.25 -3.60 -13.09
CA PRO A 720 -12.48 -3.48 -12.34
C PRO A 720 -13.72 -3.91 -13.13
N ALA A 721 -14.69 -4.56 -12.48
CA ALA A 721 -15.87 -5.13 -13.17
C ALA A 721 -16.64 -4.10 -14.02
N ILE A 722 -16.78 -2.87 -13.50
CA ILE A 722 -17.42 -1.73 -14.17
C ILE A 722 -16.72 -1.33 -15.49
N MET A 723 -15.46 -1.72 -15.68
CA MET A 723 -14.63 -1.46 -16.89
C MET A 723 -14.54 -2.68 -17.82
N ARG A 724 -15.34 -3.72 -17.58
CA ARG A 724 -15.42 -4.96 -18.39
C ARG A 724 -16.85 -5.24 -18.87
N GLU A 725 -17.84 -5.00 -18.02
CA GLU A 725 -19.25 -5.22 -18.35
C GLU A 725 -19.72 -4.35 -19.51
N GLU A 726 -20.41 -4.94 -20.48
CA GLU A 726 -20.84 -4.27 -21.72
C GLU A 726 -21.78 -3.07 -21.41
N VAL A 727 -22.86 -3.33 -20.67
CA VAL A 727 -23.86 -2.32 -20.27
C VAL A 727 -23.53 -1.71 -18.89
N SER A 728 -22.39 -1.01 -18.82
CA SER A 728 -21.98 -0.21 -17.65
C SER A 728 -21.66 1.23 -18.04
N TYR A 729 -21.94 2.17 -17.11
CA TYR A 729 -21.45 3.55 -17.17
C TYR A 729 -20.32 3.73 -16.16
N PHE A 730 -19.16 4.19 -16.63
CA PHE A 730 -18.04 4.63 -15.81
C PHE A 730 -17.39 5.85 -16.47
N SER A 731 -16.95 6.80 -15.65
CA SER A 731 -16.22 7.99 -16.11
C SER A 731 -14.90 8.07 -15.36
N ALA A 732 -13.79 8.01 -16.11
CA ALA A 732 -12.44 7.99 -15.56
C ALA A 732 -12.08 9.24 -14.73
N ASN A 733 -12.80 10.34 -14.97
CA ASN A 733 -12.59 11.64 -14.31
C ASN A 733 -13.68 11.97 -13.27
N ALA A 734 -14.40 10.95 -12.76
CA ALA A 734 -15.35 11.10 -11.66
C ALA A 734 -14.69 11.72 -10.41
N ARG A 735 -15.44 12.58 -9.71
CA ARG A 735 -15.02 13.27 -8.47
C ARG A 735 -15.91 12.99 -7.26
N ASP A 736 -16.93 12.15 -7.46
CA ASP A 736 -17.95 11.74 -6.48
C ASP A 736 -18.05 10.21 -6.47
N SER A 737 -18.73 9.64 -5.47
CA SER A 737 -18.92 8.19 -5.30
C SER A 737 -19.52 7.51 -6.55
N LEU A 738 -18.87 6.46 -7.03
CA LEU A 738 -19.30 5.69 -8.20
C LEU A 738 -20.57 4.87 -7.94
N PRO A 739 -21.50 4.76 -8.89
CA PRO A 739 -22.64 3.86 -8.78
C PRO A 739 -22.19 2.40 -8.63
N GLY A 740 -22.53 1.78 -7.49
CA GLY A 740 -22.33 0.36 -7.24
C GLY A 740 -21.00 -0.07 -6.65
N VAL A 741 -20.04 0.85 -6.54
CA VAL A 741 -18.78 0.57 -5.83
C VAL A 741 -18.95 0.95 -4.36
N SER A 742 -18.54 0.06 -3.45
CA SER A 742 -18.53 0.37 -2.02
C SER A 742 -17.30 1.21 -1.70
N ALA A 743 -17.48 2.52 -1.50
CA ALA A 743 -16.41 3.38 -1.05
C ALA A 743 -15.89 2.91 0.33
N GLN A 744 -14.58 2.79 0.47
CA GLN A 744 -13.90 2.33 1.67
C GLN A 744 -13.19 3.51 2.37
N LEU A 745 -12.90 3.32 3.64
CA LEU A 745 -12.22 4.28 4.51
C LEU A 745 -10.97 3.61 5.08
N LEU A 746 -9.81 4.12 4.68
CA LEU A 746 -8.49 3.61 5.01
C LEU A 746 -7.91 4.46 6.14
N HIS A 747 -7.77 3.88 7.32
CA HIS A 747 -7.07 4.46 8.44
C HIS A 747 -5.65 3.89 8.50
N ILE A 748 -4.65 4.78 8.48
CA ILE A 748 -3.24 4.40 8.59
C ILE A 748 -2.67 5.14 9.80
N LYS A 749 -2.17 4.40 10.79
CA LYS A 749 -1.29 4.97 11.81
C LYS A 749 0.16 4.64 11.46
N VAL A 750 0.98 5.66 11.26
CA VAL A 750 2.42 5.54 11.06
C VAL A 750 3.07 5.65 12.44
N ILE A 751 3.60 4.55 12.97
CA ILE A 751 4.02 4.46 14.37
C ILE A 751 5.49 4.83 14.48
N SER A 752 6.38 4.08 13.83
CA SER A 752 7.83 4.27 13.89
C SER A 752 8.56 3.76 12.64
N GLY A 753 9.74 4.28 12.36
CA GLY A 753 10.68 3.75 11.37
C GLY A 753 11.83 3.00 12.04
N GLN A 754 12.52 2.16 11.28
CA GLN A 754 13.64 1.33 11.72
C GLN A 754 14.76 1.40 10.70
N ASN A 755 15.99 1.65 11.19
CA ASN A 755 17.25 1.53 10.46
C ASN A 755 17.26 2.28 9.11
N LEU A 756 16.76 3.51 9.09
CA LEU A 756 16.70 4.35 7.90
C LEU A 756 18.15 4.72 7.46
N PRO A 757 18.57 4.39 6.24
CA PRO A 757 19.90 4.74 5.75
C PRO A 757 19.99 6.24 5.43
N LYS A 758 21.20 6.81 5.54
CA LYS A 758 21.50 8.15 5.04
C LYS A 758 21.39 8.17 3.50
N PRO A 759 20.77 9.18 2.87
CA PRO A 759 20.67 9.28 1.41
C PRO A 759 22.03 9.27 0.70
N ARG A 760 22.06 8.70 -0.51
CA ARG A 760 23.27 8.67 -1.36
C ARG A 760 23.46 10.02 -2.04
N GLY A 761 24.52 10.75 -1.67
CA GLY A 761 24.84 12.09 -2.17
C GLY A 761 24.97 13.14 -1.06
N SER A 762 24.46 12.82 0.13
CA SER A 762 24.31 13.69 1.30
C SER A 762 25.63 14.11 1.97
N ALA A 763 26.44 14.89 1.26
CA ALA A 763 27.78 15.33 1.67
C ALA A 763 27.81 16.71 2.37
N ALA A 764 26.70 17.46 2.35
CA ALA A 764 26.63 18.84 2.83
C ALA A 764 26.42 18.99 4.36
N LYS A 765 26.06 17.90 5.04
CA LYS A 765 25.62 17.88 6.44
C LYS A 765 26.11 16.59 7.13
N GLY A 766 26.23 16.62 8.46
CA GLY A 766 26.82 15.54 9.27
C GLY A 766 26.03 14.22 9.27
N ASP A 767 26.38 13.30 10.19
CA ASP A 767 25.87 11.91 10.21
C ASP A 767 24.44 11.74 10.75
N VAL A 768 23.58 12.75 10.55
CA VAL A 768 22.33 12.93 11.28
C VAL A 768 21.17 13.11 10.32
N VAL A 769 20.39 12.04 10.16
CA VAL A 769 19.12 11.98 9.41
C VAL A 769 18.00 12.59 10.25
N GLU A 770 17.17 13.41 9.61
CA GLU A 770 15.97 14.08 10.16
C GLU A 770 14.73 13.63 9.36
N PRO A 771 14.27 12.36 9.51
CA PRO A 771 13.34 11.75 8.58
C PRO A 771 11.88 12.20 8.75
N TYR A 772 11.13 12.21 7.66
CA TYR A 772 9.67 12.28 7.63
C TYR A 772 9.07 11.38 6.53
N ILE A 773 7.75 11.18 6.58
CA ILE A 773 7.05 10.20 5.72
C ILE A 773 5.87 10.85 5.00
N TYR A 774 5.82 10.72 3.67
CA TYR A 774 4.60 10.92 2.88
C TYR A 774 3.82 9.60 2.78
N VAL A 775 2.50 9.72 2.82
CA VAL A 775 1.53 8.66 2.59
C VAL A 775 0.62 9.11 1.45
N GLU A 776 0.84 8.55 0.28
CA GLU A 776 0.20 8.90 -0.99
C GLU A 776 -0.84 7.85 -1.38
N ILE A 777 -1.98 8.29 -1.89
CA ILE A 777 -2.97 7.48 -2.60
C ILE A 777 -2.95 7.91 -4.07
N HIS A 778 -2.73 6.95 -4.95
CA HIS A 778 -2.87 7.10 -6.40
C HIS A 778 -4.07 6.27 -6.88
N GLY A 779 -4.91 6.83 -7.75
CA GLY A 779 -6.19 6.19 -8.06
C GLY A 779 -6.97 6.91 -9.15
N ILE A 780 -8.30 6.90 -9.05
CA ILE A 780 -9.14 7.86 -9.80
C ILE A 780 -9.05 9.25 -9.15
N PRO A 781 -9.40 10.35 -9.85
CA PRO A 781 -9.31 11.71 -9.29
C PRO A 781 -10.18 12.00 -8.05
N ALA A 782 -11.08 11.09 -7.67
CA ALA A 782 -11.82 11.13 -6.41
C ALA A 782 -11.06 10.55 -5.20
N ASP A 783 -9.99 9.78 -5.46
CA ASP A 783 -9.25 8.97 -4.48
C ASP A 783 -7.84 9.52 -4.26
N CYS A 784 -7.25 10.18 -5.26
CA CYS A 784 -5.91 10.74 -5.20
C CYS A 784 -5.77 11.74 -4.02
N ALA A 785 -4.85 11.44 -3.10
CA ALA A 785 -4.66 12.19 -1.86
C ALA A 785 -3.24 11.99 -1.31
N GLU A 786 -2.76 12.96 -0.54
CA GLU A 786 -1.42 12.95 0.06
C GLU A 786 -1.52 13.51 1.48
N GLN A 787 -0.87 12.84 2.45
CA GLN A 787 -0.68 13.34 3.81
C GLN A 787 0.76 13.06 4.25
N ARG A 788 1.32 13.89 5.14
CA ARG A 788 2.70 13.76 5.61
C ARG A 788 2.81 13.77 7.12
N THR A 789 3.78 13.05 7.67
CA THR A 789 4.16 13.18 9.07
C THR A 789 4.93 14.48 9.32
N LYS A 790 5.10 14.81 10.60
CA LYS A 790 6.14 15.70 11.09
C LYS A 790 7.52 15.07 10.90
N THR A 791 8.53 15.92 10.86
CA THR A 791 9.96 15.56 10.86
C THR A 791 10.40 15.12 12.24
N VAL A 792 11.12 14.00 12.33
CA VAL A 792 11.70 13.51 13.59
C VAL A 792 13.15 13.97 13.67
N SER A 793 13.42 15.03 14.43
CA SER A 793 14.79 15.58 14.53
C SER A 793 15.81 14.58 15.10
N GLN A 794 16.87 14.38 14.33
CA GLN A 794 18.08 13.65 14.71
C GLN A 794 17.81 12.21 15.17
N ASN A 795 17.22 11.38 14.31
CA ASN A 795 16.95 9.97 14.58
C ASN A 795 16.63 9.15 13.31
N GLY A 796 17.65 8.69 12.58
CA GLY A 796 17.46 7.70 11.51
C GLY A 796 17.32 6.25 12.01
N ASP A 797 17.83 5.94 13.20
CA ASP A 797 17.89 4.59 13.75
C ASP A 797 16.50 4.03 14.11
N ASN A 798 15.74 4.75 14.94
CA ASN A 798 14.43 4.35 15.47
C ASN A 798 13.49 5.58 15.60
N PRO A 799 13.15 6.31 14.52
CA PRO A 799 12.23 7.45 14.60
C PRO A 799 10.82 7.00 15.01
N ILE A 800 10.17 7.75 15.91
CA ILE A 800 8.77 7.55 16.29
C ILE A 800 7.98 8.75 15.76
N PHE A 801 6.89 8.46 15.03
CA PHE A 801 6.01 9.46 14.42
C PHE A 801 4.65 9.52 15.15
N ASP A 802 4.08 8.36 15.46
CA ASP A 802 2.77 8.14 16.12
C ASP A 802 1.54 8.83 15.46
N GLU A 803 1.65 9.29 14.21
CA GLU A 803 0.60 10.04 13.52
C GLU A 803 -0.42 9.15 12.79
N THR A 804 -1.67 9.61 12.68
CA THR A 804 -2.79 8.85 12.09
C THR A 804 -3.47 9.64 10.98
N PHE A 805 -3.58 9.01 9.81
CA PHE A 805 -4.21 9.53 8.60
C PHE A 805 -5.49 8.76 8.26
N GLU A 806 -6.40 9.42 7.55
CA GLU A 806 -7.66 8.86 7.06
C GLU A 806 -7.83 9.22 5.58
N PHE A 807 -8.11 8.22 4.74
CA PHE A 807 -8.28 8.37 3.30
C PHE A 807 -9.59 7.70 2.84
N GLN A 808 -10.32 8.35 1.93
CA GLN A 808 -11.54 7.80 1.32
C GLN A 808 -11.21 7.25 -0.07
N ILE A 809 -11.48 5.96 -0.28
CA ILE A 809 -11.20 5.24 -1.52
C ILE A 809 -12.53 4.90 -2.20
N ASN A 810 -12.83 5.48 -3.37
CA ASN A 810 -14.10 5.30 -4.09
C ASN A 810 -14.01 4.23 -5.18
N LEU A 811 -12.81 3.87 -5.65
CA LEU A 811 -12.57 2.69 -6.50
C LEU A 811 -11.36 1.86 -5.98
N PRO A 812 -11.58 1.03 -4.95
CA PRO A 812 -10.56 0.14 -4.37
C PRO A 812 -9.80 -0.71 -5.40
N GLU A 813 -10.53 -1.32 -6.36
CA GLU A 813 -9.99 -2.10 -7.49
C GLU A 813 -9.05 -1.32 -8.44
N LEU A 814 -8.84 -0.01 -8.24
CA LEU A 814 -7.95 0.84 -9.03
C LEU A 814 -7.11 1.81 -8.16
N ALA A 815 -7.00 1.57 -6.86
CA ALA A 815 -6.26 2.40 -5.92
C ALA A 815 -4.93 1.78 -5.51
N VAL A 816 -3.92 2.61 -5.28
CA VAL A 816 -2.56 2.24 -4.89
C VAL A 816 -2.11 3.13 -3.72
N LEU A 817 -1.63 2.51 -2.66
CA LEU A 817 -1.00 3.18 -1.52
C LEU A 817 0.52 3.20 -1.73
N ARG A 818 1.15 4.36 -1.53
CA ARG A 818 2.60 4.54 -1.59
C ARG A 818 3.10 5.27 -0.34
N PHE A 819 4.00 4.63 0.39
CA PHE A 819 4.79 5.23 1.45
C PHE A 819 6.08 5.78 0.86
N VAL A 820 6.49 6.98 1.25
CA VAL A 820 7.78 7.59 0.88
C VAL A 820 8.45 8.13 2.12
N VAL A 821 9.73 7.86 2.28
CA VAL A 821 10.54 8.33 3.41
C VAL A 821 11.63 9.24 2.87
N LEU A 822 11.71 10.45 3.41
CA LEU A 822 12.59 11.53 2.98
C LEU A 822 13.35 12.11 4.18
N ASP A 823 14.52 12.69 3.92
CA ASP A 823 15.33 13.44 4.89
C ASP A 823 15.04 14.95 4.72
N ASP A 824 14.63 15.64 5.79
CA ASP A 824 14.29 17.08 5.79
C ASP A 824 15.58 17.92 5.81
N ASP A 825 16.15 18.19 4.63
CA ASP A 825 17.33 19.03 4.49
C ASP A 825 17.11 20.38 3.82
N TYR A 826 17.94 21.34 4.22
CA TYR A 826 17.83 22.76 3.91
C TYR A 826 17.98 23.10 2.41
N ILE A 827 18.46 22.16 1.59
CA ILE A 827 18.66 22.32 0.14
C ILE A 827 17.75 21.34 -0.65
N GLY A 828 16.63 20.92 -0.05
CA GLY A 828 15.62 20.04 -0.66
C GLY A 828 15.63 18.64 -0.05
N ASP A 829 14.44 18.02 -0.01
CA ASP A 829 14.22 16.76 0.69
C ASP A 829 14.92 15.58 -0.02
N GLU A 830 15.83 14.87 0.65
CA GLU A 830 16.58 13.77 0.04
C GLU A 830 15.85 12.42 0.18
N PHE A 831 15.88 11.58 -0.86
CA PHE A 831 15.17 10.30 -0.87
C PHE A 831 15.87 9.21 -0.04
N ILE A 832 15.17 8.63 0.94
CA ILE A 832 15.63 7.48 1.73
C ILE A 832 15.09 6.17 1.14
N GLY A 833 13.77 6.07 0.96
CA GLY A 833 13.13 4.84 0.47
C GLY A 833 11.62 4.95 0.26
N GLN A 834 11.02 4.00 -0.47
CA GLN A 834 9.57 3.93 -0.71
C GLN A 834 9.01 2.52 -0.55
N TYR A 835 7.70 2.38 -0.35
CA TYR A 835 6.99 1.12 -0.60
C TYR A 835 5.62 1.36 -1.23
N THR A 836 5.37 0.74 -2.37
CA THR A 836 4.15 0.90 -3.18
C THR A 836 3.38 -0.42 -3.27
N ILE A 837 2.08 -0.37 -3.00
CA ILE A 837 1.20 -1.54 -2.82
C ILE A 837 -0.23 -1.26 -3.31
N PRO A 838 -0.85 -2.13 -4.13
CA PRO A 838 -2.26 -1.99 -4.53
C PRO A 838 -3.19 -2.10 -3.33
N PHE A 839 -4.27 -1.34 -3.30
CA PHE A 839 -5.19 -1.29 -2.15
C PHE A 839 -5.76 -2.68 -1.80
N GLU A 840 -6.19 -3.45 -2.79
CA GLU A 840 -6.71 -4.82 -2.61
C GLU A 840 -5.65 -5.83 -2.10
N CYS A 841 -4.38 -5.45 -2.00
CA CYS A 841 -3.31 -6.28 -1.45
C CYS A 841 -2.97 -5.93 0.03
N LEU A 842 -3.67 -4.97 0.64
CA LEU A 842 -3.40 -4.49 2.00
C LEU A 842 -3.98 -5.41 3.07
N GLN A 843 -3.10 -5.93 3.93
CA GLN A 843 -3.50 -6.61 5.16
C GLN A 843 -3.76 -5.62 6.31
N PRO A 844 -4.82 -5.80 7.11
CA PRO A 844 -5.12 -4.97 8.29
C PRO A 844 -4.22 -5.32 9.50
N GLY A 845 -4.25 -4.47 10.53
CA GLY A 845 -3.54 -4.67 11.78
C GLY A 845 -2.14 -4.06 11.81
N TYR A 846 -1.33 -4.52 12.78
CA TYR A 846 0.03 -4.02 13.03
C TYR A 846 1.02 -4.71 12.09
N ARG A 847 1.52 -3.98 11.09
CA ARG A 847 2.35 -4.51 10.01
C ARG A 847 3.70 -3.82 9.93
N HIS A 848 4.72 -4.58 9.53
CA HIS A 848 5.98 -3.99 9.07
C HIS A 848 5.99 -3.86 7.54
N VAL A 849 6.45 -2.69 7.07
CA VAL A 849 6.55 -2.31 5.66
C VAL A 849 8.04 -2.22 5.30
N PRO A 850 8.60 -3.18 4.55
CA PRO A 850 10.00 -3.12 4.13
C PRO A 850 10.20 -2.05 3.06
N LEU A 851 11.14 -1.13 3.27
CA LEU A 851 11.40 -0.06 2.31
C LEU A 851 12.25 -0.52 1.13
N GLN A 852 12.10 0.16 0.01
CA GLN A 852 12.85 -0.06 -1.22
C GLN A 852 13.62 1.20 -1.62
N SER A 853 14.79 1.00 -2.23
CA SER A 853 15.59 2.03 -2.87
C SER A 853 14.84 2.66 -4.06
N LEU A 854 15.40 3.75 -4.59
CA LEU A 854 14.93 4.37 -5.84
C LEU A 854 14.93 3.38 -7.03
N THR A 855 15.84 2.40 -7.03
CA THR A 855 15.95 1.31 -8.02
C THR A 855 14.94 0.16 -7.81
N GLY A 856 14.14 0.20 -6.73
CA GLY A 856 13.16 -0.84 -6.39
C GLY A 856 13.73 -2.04 -5.61
N GLU A 857 14.98 -1.97 -5.18
CA GLU A 857 15.67 -3.01 -4.40
C GLU A 857 15.33 -2.87 -2.91
N PHE A 858 15.11 -3.96 -2.19
CA PHE A 858 14.80 -3.89 -0.75
C PHE A 858 16.00 -3.40 0.07
N LEU A 859 15.75 -2.43 0.95
CA LEU A 859 16.75 -1.90 1.87
C LEU A 859 16.91 -2.85 3.08
N PRO A 860 18.13 -3.32 3.38
CA PRO A 860 18.34 -4.36 4.39
C PRO A 860 18.00 -3.86 5.80
N ASN A 861 17.16 -4.60 6.51
CA ASN A 861 16.66 -4.31 7.86
C ASN A 861 15.87 -2.98 7.98
N THR A 862 15.61 -2.26 6.88
CA THR A 862 14.94 -0.96 6.89
C THR A 862 13.43 -1.13 6.75
N THR A 863 12.67 -0.81 7.81
CA THR A 863 11.21 -0.98 7.84
C THR A 863 10.48 0.24 8.42
N LEU A 864 9.19 0.35 8.11
CA LEU A 864 8.23 1.15 8.88
C LEU A 864 7.30 0.21 9.64
N PHE A 865 6.95 0.58 10.87
CA PHE A 865 5.91 -0.06 11.66
C PHE A 865 4.63 0.79 11.58
N VAL A 866 3.56 0.18 11.09
CA VAL A 866 2.27 0.85 10.84
C VAL A 866 1.12 0.02 11.39
N HIS A 867 -0.01 0.66 11.63
CA HIS A 867 -1.28 -0.02 11.86
C HIS A 867 -2.29 0.38 10.78
N ILE A 868 -2.81 -0.62 10.06
CA ILE A 868 -3.78 -0.47 8.97
C ILE A 868 -5.17 -0.89 9.44
N ALA A 869 -6.20 -0.07 9.22
CA ALA A 869 -7.58 -0.50 9.36
C ALA A 869 -8.45 0.01 8.20
N ILE A 870 -9.22 -0.90 7.62
CA ILE A 870 -10.07 -0.65 6.46
C ILE A 870 -11.53 -0.86 6.87
N THR A 871 -12.41 0.09 6.56
CA THR A 871 -13.86 -0.06 6.79
C THR A 871 -14.70 0.40 5.61
N ASN A 872 -15.89 -0.18 5.45
CA ASN A 872 -16.83 0.24 4.40
C ASN A 872 -17.56 1.53 4.79
N ARG A 873 -17.41 2.60 4.00
CA ARG A 873 -18.10 3.88 4.22
C ARG A 873 -19.50 3.88 3.59
N ARG A 874 -20.37 2.98 4.06
CA ARG A 874 -21.66 2.69 3.40
C ARG A 874 -22.69 3.82 3.57
N GLY A 875 -22.85 4.61 2.51
CA GLY A 875 -24.01 5.46 2.24
C GLY A 875 -23.90 6.92 2.74
N GLY A 876 -24.04 7.87 1.80
CA GLY A 876 -24.55 9.25 1.98
C GLY A 876 -23.82 10.24 2.89
N GLY A 877 -23.07 9.78 3.90
CA GLY A 877 -22.45 10.60 4.94
C GLY A 877 -21.32 11.47 4.38
N LYS A 878 -21.46 12.80 4.51
CA LYS A 878 -20.51 13.75 3.94
C LYS A 878 -19.14 13.69 4.63
N VAL A 879 -18.10 14.09 3.89
CA VAL A 879 -16.73 14.28 4.40
C VAL A 879 -16.73 15.23 5.61
N HIS A 880 -15.98 14.88 6.66
CA HIS A 880 -15.73 15.75 7.82
C HIS A 880 -14.79 16.90 7.44
N LYS A 881 -15.29 17.84 6.62
CA LYS A 881 -14.59 19.10 6.36
C LYS A 881 -14.51 19.89 7.68
N ARG A 882 -13.30 19.97 8.26
CA ARG A 882 -13.01 20.82 9.43
C ARG A 882 -13.34 22.27 9.06
N GLY A 883 -14.08 22.96 9.94
CA GLY A 883 -14.37 24.39 9.84
C GLY A 883 -15.42 24.79 8.79
N LEU A 884 -16.68 24.92 9.23
CA LEU A 884 -17.36 26.23 9.35
C LEU A 884 -18.78 26.08 9.89
N SER A 885 -19.27 27.12 10.58
CA SER A 885 -20.54 27.09 11.32
C SER A 885 -21.77 27.04 10.41
N VAL A 886 -22.56 25.97 10.52
CA VAL A 886 -23.97 25.94 10.06
C VAL A 886 -24.81 25.22 11.12
N ARG A 887 -25.96 25.80 11.48
CA ARG A 887 -26.92 25.21 12.44
C ARG A 887 -27.35 23.81 11.98
N LYS A 888 -27.40 22.84 12.90
CA LYS A 888 -27.66 21.41 12.64
C LYS A 888 -29.13 21.11 12.32
N GLY A 889 -29.65 21.70 11.24
CA GLY A 889 -30.89 21.24 10.61
C GLY A 889 -30.71 19.83 10.05
N ARG A 890 -31.69 18.94 10.25
CA ARG A 890 -31.73 17.62 9.60
C ARG A 890 -31.74 17.82 8.08
N LYS A 891 -30.62 17.55 7.41
CA LYS A 891 -30.62 17.39 5.94
C LYS A 891 -31.28 16.06 5.59
N ALA A 892 -32.02 16.02 4.49
CA ALA A 892 -32.67 14.80 4.03
C ALA A 892 -31.64 13.74 3.58
N ARG A 893 -32.04 12.46 3.60
CA ARG A 893 -31.28 11.37 2.98
C ARG A 893 -31.09 11.63 1.49
N GLU A 894 -29.91 11.29 0.99
CA GLU A 894 -29.48 11.57 -0.39
C GLU A 894 -29.55 10.26 -1.21
N TYR A 895 -30.75 9.95 -1.72
CA TYR A 895 -31.02 8.71 -2.44
C TYR A 895 -30.48 8.73 -3.87
N THR A 896 -29.79 7.66 -4.29
CA THR A 896 -29.44 7.45 -5.70
C THR A 896 -30.70 7.22 -6.54
N THR A 897 -30.81 7.88 -7.69
CA THR A 897 -31.96 7.79 -8.60
C THR A 897 -31.55 7.49 -10.04
N THR A 898 -32.50 6.95 -10.79
CA THR A 898 -32.39 6.72 -12.24
C THR A 898 -32.55 8.04 -13.02
N LYS A 899 -31.72 8.25 -14.03
CA LYS A 899 -31.79 9.36 -14.98
C LYS A 899 -32.88 9.09 -16.02
N THR A 900 -33.59 10.13 -16.44
CA THR A 900 -34.51 10.08 -17.59
C THR A 900 -33.72 9.91 -18.89
N THR A 901 -34.01 8.85 -19.64
CA THR A 901 -33.43 8.55 -20.96
C THR A 901 -34.10 9.36 -22.08
N GLY A 902 -35.37 9.72 -21.92
CA GLY A 902 -36.20 10.32 -22.97
C GLY A 902 -36.92 9.28 -23.84
N ILE A 903 -36.79 7.99 -23.53
CA ILE A 903 -37.51 6.89 -24.19
C ILE A 903 -38.60 6.41 -23.21
N LYS A 904 -39.87 6.70 -23.50
CA LYS A 904 -40.98 6.56 -22.53
C LYS A 904 -41.08 5.18 -21.88
N VAL A 905 -41.02 4.11 -22.67
CA VAL A 905 -41.13 2.71 -22.19
C VAL A 905 -39.98 2.37 -21.22
N VAL A 906 -38.78 2.81 -21.53
CA VAL A 906 -37.56 2.61 -20.73
C VAL A 906 -37.62 3.47 -19.45
N ASP A 907 -38.11 4.70 -19.54
CA ASP A 907 -38.29 5.61 -18.41
C ASP A 907 -39.42 5.17 -17.46
N GLU A 908 -40.43 4.47 -17.95
CA GLU A 908 -41.50 3.88 -17.13
C GLU A 908 -41.04 2.62 -16.40
N LEU A 909 -40.28 1.75 -17.08
CA LEU A 909 -39.61 0.61 -16.48
C LEU A 909 -38.69 1.05 -15.32
N PHE A 910 -37.78 1.99 -15.57
CA PHE A 910 -36.87 2.47 -14.54
C PHE A 910 -37.59 3.20 -13.39
N ARG A 911 -38.69 3.92 -13.66
CA ARG A 911 -39.49 4.57 -12.61
C ARG A 911 -40.02 3.59 -11.57
N ALA A 912 -40.36 2.36 -11.95
CA ALA A 912 -40.82 1.33 -11.02
C ALA A 912 -39.75 0.94 -9.97
N SER A 913 -38.47 1.10 -10.28
CA SER A 913 -37.36 0.80 -9.37
C SER A 913 -37.13 1.84 -8.26
N THR A 914 -37.73 3.04 -8.38
CA THR A 914 -37.52 4.17 -7.46
C THR A 914 -37.75 3.80 -5.99
N GLN A 915 -38.76 2.96 -5.72
CA GLN A 915 -39.11 2.56 -4.35
C GLN A 915 -38.14 1.47 -3.81
N PRO A 916 -37.85 0.37 -4.53
CA PRO A 916 -36.77 -0.56 -4.17
C PRO A 916 -35.39 0.10 -3.93
N LEU A 917 -35.04 1.13 -4.71
CA LEU A 917 -33.79 1.88 -4.52
C LEU A 917 -33.73 2.62 -3.17
N ARG A 918 -34.87 3.15 -2.70
CA ARG A 918 -34.99 3.77 -1.37
C ARG A 918 -34.95 2.72 -0.27
N GLU A 919 -35.74 1.65 -0.39
CA GLU A 919 -35.75 0.51 0.54
C GLU A 919 -34.32 -0.04 0.75
N ALA A 920 -33.57 -0.28 -0.33
CA ALA A 920 -32.19 -0.74 -0.26
C ALA A 920 -31.23 0.26 0.42
N THR A 921 -31.46 1.56 0.26
CA THR A 921 -30.64 2.61 0.89
C THR A 921 -30.94 2.73 2.38
N ASP A 922 -32.22 2.79 2.75
CA ASP A 922 -32.67 2.92 4.14
C ASP A 922 -32.24 1.73 5.00
N LEU A 923 -32.38 0.49 4.50
CA LEU A 923 -31.98 -0.71 5.24
C LEU A 923 -30.48 -0.71 5.60
N ARG A 924 -29.61 -0.33 4.66
CA ARG A 924 -28.15 -0.26 4.90
C ARG A 924 -27.77 0.90 5.82
N GLU A 925 -28.30 2.10 5.57
CA GLU A 925 -27.97 3.27 6.39
C GLU A 925 -28.49 3.12 7.83
N ASN A 926 -29.65 2.49 8.06
CA ASN A 926 -30.17 2.28 9.41
C ASN A 926 -29.20 1.43 10.26
N VAL A 927 -28.70 0.32 9.72
CA VAL A 927 -27.71 -0.55 10.37
C VAL A 927 -26.40 0.20 10.62
N GLN A 928 -25.85 0.85 9.60
CA GLN A 928 -24.58 1.57 9.70
C GLN A 928 -24.61 2.66 10.80
N ASN A 929 -25.69 3.45 10.86
CA ASN A 929 -25.84 4.49 11.87
C ASN A 929 -25.97 3.91 13.30
N ALA A 930 -26.65 2.76 13.46
CA ALA A 930 -26.75 2.09 14.75
C ALA A 930 -25.41 1.50 15.21
N MET A 931 -24.68 0.82 14.31
CA MET A 931 -23.32 0.30 14.58
C MET A 931 -22.35 1.43 14.97
N VAL A 932 -22.32 2.54 14.24
CA VAL A 932 -21.47 3.70 14.60
C VAL A 932 -21.86 4.27 15.96
N SER A 933 -23.15 4.43 16.25
CA SER A 933 -23.61 4.92 17.56
C SER A 933 -23.21 3.99 18.71
N PHE A 934 -23.14 2.67 18.49
CA PHE A 934 -22.68 1.72 19.50
C PHE A 934 -21.15 1.83 19.70
N LYS A 935 -20.35 1.84 18.63
CA LYS A 935 -18.88 2.03 18.69
C LYS A 935 -18.49 3.33 19.42
N GLU A 936 -19.14 4.45 19.09
CA GLU A 936 -18.89 5.76 19.73
C GLU A 936 -19.20 5.73 21.24
N LEU A 937 -20.25 5.01 21.66
CA LEU A 937 -20.63 4.86 23.07
C LEU A 937 -19.69 3.92 23.83
N CYS A 938 -19.12 2.91 23.18
CA CYS A 938 -17.99 2.13 23.70
C CYS A 938 -16.70 2.97 23.85
N GLY A 939 -16.66 4.20 23.29
CA GLY A 939 -15.47 5.06 23.28
C GLY A 939 -14.44 4.70 22.21
N LEU A 940 -14.79 3.76 21.33
CA LEU A 940 -13.95 3.23 20.26
C LEU A 940 -14.04 4.08 18.98
N THR A 941 -13.15 3.83 18.03
CA THR A 941 -13.19 4.46 16.70
C THR A 941 -14.26 3.81 15.81
N PRO A 942 -14.75 4.48 14.75
CA PRO A 942 -15.58 3.84 13.73
C PRO A 942 -14.93 2.62 13.08
N ALA A 943 -13.59 2.59 13.06
CA ALA A 943 -12.75 1.50 12.57
C ALA A 943 -12.82 0.22 13.41
N ALA A 944 -13.16 0.32 14.70
CA ALA A 944 -13.13 -0.81 15.62
C ALA A 944 -14.10 -1.94 15.21
N ASN A 945 -13.71 -3.20 15.35
CA ASN A 945 -14.58 -4.34 15.07
C ASN A 945 -15.60 -4.57 16.21
N MET A 946 -16.58 -5.45 15.99
CA MET A 946 -17.64 -5.63 16.97
C MET A 946 -17.16 -6.41 18.20
N LYS A 947 -16.16 -7.30 18.03
CA LYS A 947 -15.51 -8.01 19.14
C LYS A 947 -14.83 -7.06 20.13
N GLN A 948 -14.11 -6.03 19.65
CA GLN A 948 -13.55 -4.95 20.50
C GLN A 948 -14.64 -4.23 21.31
N CYS A 949 -15.83 -4.00 20.73
CA CYS A 949 -16.94 -3.36 21.43
C CYS A 949 -17.45 -4.25 22.59
N ILE A 950 -17.68 -5.54 22.33
CA ILE A 950 -18.11 -6.51 23.35
C ILE A 950 -17.04 -6.70 24.45
N LEU A 951 -15.75 -6.76 24.08
CA LEU A 951 -14.63 -6.81 25.02
C LEU A 951 -14.55 -5.56 25.91
N THR A 952 -14.75 -4.37 25.33
CA THR A 952 -14.77 -3.10 26.08
C THR A 952 -15.92 -3.07 27.09
N VAL A 953 -17.12 -3.52 26.68
CA VAL A 953 -18.26 -3.67 27.60
C VAL A 953 -17.99 -4.73 28.67
N SER A 954 -17.35 -5.85 28.31
CA SER A 954 -16.95 -6.90 29.26
C SER A 954 -15.99 -6.39 30.35
N THR A 955 -14.95 -5.63 29.99
CA THR A 955 -14.02 -5.09 30.98
C THR A 955 -14.67 -4.05 31.90
N TRP A 956 -15.69 -3.32 31.43
CA TRP A 956 -16.48 -2.44 32.29
C TRP A 956 -17.32 -3.21 33.32
N LEU A 957 -17.85 -4.37 32.94
CA LEU A 957 -18.65 -5.23 33.82
C LEU A 957 -17.75 -5.91 34.87
N MET A 958 -16.62 -6.48 34.43
CA MET A 958 -15.67 -7.20 35.30
C MET A 958 -14.98 -6.30 36.33
N ASN A 959 -14.84 -4.99 36.06
CA ASN A 959 -14.25 -4.02 36.99
C ASN A 959 -15.27 -3.32 37.92
N SER A 960 -16.48 -3.87 38.06
CA SER A 960 -17.56 -3.35 38.92
C SER A 960 -17.86 -4.26 40.12
N GLU A 961 -18.13 -3.69 41.30
CA GLU A 961 -18.35 -4.49 42.52
C GLU A 961 -19.72 -5.21 42.51
N ARG A 962 -19.71 -6.50 42.13
CA ARG A 962 -20.64 -7.62 42.45
C ARG A 962 -22.16 -7.44 42.29
N SER A 963 -22.66 -6.24 42.08
CA SER A 963 -24.07 -5.83 42.16
C SER A 963 -24.74 -5.62 40.80
N LEU A 964 -23.93 -5.57 39.75
CA LEU A 964 -24.33 -5.44 38.35
C LEU A 964 -23.84 -6.67 37.57
N ARG A 965 -24.73 -7.31 36.82
CA ARG A 965 -24.40 -8.34 35.83
C ARG A 965 -25.12 -8.02 34.54
N VAL A 966 -24.41 -8.04 33.41
CA VAL A 966 -25.02 -8.12 32.08
C VAL A 966 -24.75 -9.51 31.53
N THR A 967 -25.78 -10.16 31.03
CA THR A 967 -25.65 -11.45 30.30
C THR A 967 -26.16 -11.29 28.89
N VAL A 968 -25.46 -11.88 27.93
CA VAL A 968 -25.91 -12.01 26.54
C VAL A 968 -26.67 -13.33 26.41
N ASP A 969 -27.91 -13.28 25.92
CA ASP A 969 -28.61 -14.50 25.51
C ASP A 969 -28.13 -14.92 24.11
N LEU A 970 -27.50 -16.09 24.03
CA LEU A 970 -26.96 -16.68 22.79
C LEU A 970 -27.85 -17.83 22.26
N SER A 971 -29.01 -18.08 22.88
CA SER A 971 -29.96 -19.09 22.38
C SER A 971 -30.79 -18.58 21.20
N GLU A 972 -30.94 -17.26 21.08
CA GLU A 972 -31.63 -16.55 20.00
C GLU A 972 -30.71 -16.26 18.81
N THR A 973 -31.27 -16.24 17.59
CA THR A 973 -30.53 -15.86 16.36
C THR A 973 -30.07 -14.39 16.37
N TYR A 974 -30.72 -13.57 17.21
CA TYR A 974 -30.44 -12.15 17.38
C TYR A 974 -30.17 -11.89 18.88
N PRO A 975 -28.90 -11.94 19.33
CA PRO A 975 -28.57 -11.98 20.76
C PRO A 975 -28.89 -10.67 21.47
N THR A 976 -29.50 -10.76 22.65
CA THR A 976 -29.93 -9.62 23.48
C THR A 976 -29.07 -9.47 24.73
N MET A 977 -28.93 -8.24 25.25
CA MET A 977 -28.18 -7.97 26.49
C MET A 977 -29.13 -7.68 27.67
N GLU A 978 -29.15 -8.57 28.66
CA GLU A 978 -29.99 -8.43 29.86
C GLU A 978 -29.23 -7.79 31.04
N ALA A 979 -29.71 -6.61 31.45
CA ALA A 979 -29.45 -5.84 32.67
C ALA A 979 -29.91 -6.43 34.02
N GLN A 980 -29.05 -7.01 34.87
CA GLN A 980 -29.39 -7.31 36.27
C GLN A 980 -28.65 -6.37 37.24
N GLY A 981 -29.40 -5.54 37.97
CA GLY A 981 -28.86 -4.57 38.96
C GLY A 981 -29.07 -3.10 38.57
N PRO A 982 -28.61 -2.14 39.40
CA PRO A 982 -28.75 -0.71 39.15
C PRO A 982 -27.81 -0.23 38.04
N VAL A 983 -28.31 -0.14 36.81
CA VAL A 983 -27.51 0.18 35.61
C VAL A 983 -27.08 1.67 35.58
N PRO A 984 -25.76 1.98 35.54
CA PRO A 984 -25.25 3.34 35.39
C PRO A 984 -25.72 4.04 34.09
N GLU A 985 -25.79 5.37 34.13
CA GLU A 985 -26.31 6.20 33.03
C GLU A 985 -25.59 6.01 31.69
N LEU A 986 -24.26 5.76 31.73
CA LEU A 986 -23.47 5.47 30.54
C LEU A 986 -23.81 4.09 29.96
N LEU A 987 -23.79 3.05 30.80
CA LEU A 987 -24.06 1.67 30.36
C LEU A 987 -25.49 1.51 29.83
N ARG A 988 -26.48 2.20 30.38
CA ARG A 988 -27.86 2.16 29.87
C ARG A 988 -27.98 2.72 28.45
N LYS A 989 -27.16 3.70 28.08
CA LYS A 989 -27.09 4.22 26.70
C LYS A 989 -26.42 3.22 25.76
N VAL A 990 -25.39 2.53 26.24
CA VAL A 990 -24.67 1.48 25.49
C VAL A 990 -25.59 0.30 25.19
N LEU A 991 -26.36 -0.18 26.18
CA LEU A 991 -27.37 -1.23 26.02
C LEU A 991 -28.46 -0.82 25.01
N ASN A 992 -29.06 0.36 25.17
CA ASN A 992 -30.07 0.86 24.23
C ASN A 992 -29.54 1.00 22.78
N ALA A 993 -28.24 1.29 22.60
CA ALA A 993 -27.62 1.37 21.28
C ALA A 993 -27.32 -0.03 20.70
N TYR A 994 -26.93 -0.99 21.54
CA TYR A 994 -26.81 -2.40 21.16
C TYR A 994 -28.16 -2.96 20.67
N ASP A 995 -29.25 -2.77 21.42
CA ASP A 995 -30.57 -3.23 21.00
C ASP A 995 -31.01 -2.60 19.67
N MET A 996 -30.75 -1.30 19.47
CA MET A 996 -31.02 -0.61 18.21
C MET A 996 -30.22 -1.19 17.04
N MET A 997 -28.97 -1.59 17.27
CA MET A 997 -28.10 -2.25 16.30
C MET A 997 -28.62 -3.66 15.95
N ILE A 998 -29.03 -4.45 16.94
CA ILE A 998 -29.59 -5.80 16.70
C ILE A 998 -30.92 -5.72 15.93
N GLN A 999 -31.83 -4.83 16.31
CA GLN A 999 -33.12 -4.64 15.63
C GLN A 999 -32.97 -4.13 14.18
N THR A 1000 -32.05 -3.20 13.92
CA THR A 1000 -31.79 -2.74 12.56
C THR A 1000 -31.12 -3.83 11.71
N SER A 1001 -30.16 -4.57 12.26
CA SER A 1001 -29.52 -5.70 11.57
C SER A 1001 -30.51 -6.81 11.20
N LYS A 1002 -31.41 -7.17 12.13
CA LYS A 1002 -32.53 -8.08 11.86
C LYS A 1002 -33.38 -7.60 10.67
N THR A 1003 -33.81 -6.33 10.70
CA THR A 1003 -34.65 -5.74 9.66
C THR A 1003 -33.97 -5.80 8.28
N LEU A 1004 -32.65 -5.57 8.20
CA LEU A 1004 -31.86 -5.73 6.98
C LEU A 1004 -31.81 -7.19 6.52
N ILE A 1005 -31.46 -8.13 7.39
CA ILE A 1005 -31.28 -9.55 7.06
C ILE A 1005 -32.58 -10.17 6.53
N GLU A 1006 -33.72 -9.85 7.14
CA GLU A 1006 -35.06 -10.35 6.76
C GLU A 1006 -35.60 -9.69 5.48
N SER A 1007 -35.32 -8.40 5.24
CA SER A 1007 -35.90 -7.66 4.11
C SER A 1007 -35.05 -7.69 2.83
N ALA A 1008 -33.74 -7.89 2.92
CA ALA A 1008 -32.81 -7.63 1.82
C ALA A 1008 -33.07 -8.48 0.57
N ASP A 1009 -33.38 -9.77 0.70
CA ASP A 1009 -33.50 -10.69 -0.44
C ASP A 1009 -34.70 -10.32 -1.35
N VAL A 1010 -35.76 -9.80 -0.74
CA VAL A 1010 -36.96 -9.33 -1.46
C VAL A 1010 -36.64 -8.06 -2.24
N VAL A 1011 -35.91 -7.11 -1.63
CA VAL A 1011 -35.53 -5.84 -2.27
C VAL A 1011 -34.46 -6.07 -3.36
N TYR A 1012 -33.48 -6.94 -3.10
CA TYR A 1012 -32.48 -7.41 -4.07
C TYR A 1012 -33.17 -7.98 -5.30
N SER A 1013 -34.12 -8.90 -5.10
CA SER A 1013 -34.88 -9.53 -6.19
C SER A 1013 -35.64 -8.52 -7.05
N LYS A 1014 -36.29 -7.51 -6.45
CA LYS A 1014 -36.94 -6.40 -7.19
C LYS A 1014 -35.93 -5.61 -8.05
N LEU A 1015 -34.75 -5.28 -7.50
CA LEU A 1015 -33.72 -4.51 -8.19
C LEU A 1015 -33.11 -5.31 -9.36
N THR A 1016 -32.75 -6.57 -9.15
CA THR A 1016 -32.21 -7.45 -10.20
C THR A 1016 -33.25 -7.76 -11.28
N GLN A 1017 -34.55 -7.86 -10.93
CA GLN A 1017 -35.61 -8.00 -11.92
C GLN A 1017 -35.72 -6.75 -12.80
N ALA A 1018 -35.72 -5.55 -12.22
CA ALA A 1018 -35.73 -4.29 -12.96
C ALA A 1018 -34.47 -4.10 -13.82
N GLN A 1019 -33.30 -4.57 -13.34
CA GLN A 1019 -32.06 -4.57 -14.12
C GLN A 1019 -32.16 -5.49 -15.34
N ARG A 1020 -32.62 -6.74 -15.18
CA ARG A 1020 -32.77 -7.72 -16.28
C ARG A 1020 -33.76 -7.23 -17.33
N ALA A 1021 -34.97 -6.83 -16.90
CA ALA A 1021 -35.96 -6.24 -17.79
C ALA A 1021 -35.47 -4.95 -18.48
N GLY A 1022 -34.47 -4.27 -17.92
CA GLY A 1022 -33.78 -3.16 -18.56
C GLY A 1022 -32.79 -3.61 -19.64
N LEU A 1023 -31.98 -4.63 -19.34
CA LEU A 1023 -31.02 -5.24 -20.27
C LEU A 1023 -31.68 -5.80 -21.53
N ASP A 1024 -32.91 -6.32 -21.42
CA ASP A 1024 -33.71 -6.81 -22.56
C ASP A 1024 -33.94 -5.73 -23.65
N PHE A 1025 -33.84 -4.43 -23.32
CA PHE A 1025 -33.92 -3.34 -24.29
C PHE A 1025 -32.58 -3.00 -24.98
N HIS A 1026 -31.45 -3.58 -24.57
CA HIS A 1026 -30.12 -3.10 -24.94
C HIS A 1026 -29.88 -3.08 -26.46
N GLU A 1027 -30.15 -4.20 -27.14
CA GLU A 1027 -29.87 -4.37 -28.58
C GLU A 1027 -30.70 -3.41 -29.44
N ASP A 1028 -31.98 -3.26 -29.12
CA ASP A 1028 -32.92 -2.42 -29.87
C ASP A 1028 -32.88 -0.93 -29.42
N LEU A 1029 -32.15 -0.58 -28.34
CA LEU A 1029 -32.18 0.74 -27.70
C LEU A 1029 -31.91 1.91 -28.66
N HIS A 1030 -30.90 1.77 -29.51
CA HIS A 1030 -30.54 2.79 -30.51
C HIS A 1030 -31.66 3.00 -31.54
N ARG A 1031 -32.33 1.92 -31.94
CA ARG A 1031 -33.47 1.93 -32.88
C ARG A 1031 -34.74 2.48 -32.23
N ILE A 1032 -34.97 2.18 -30.95
CA ILE A 1032 -36.11 2.73 -30.18
C ILE A 1032 -35.92 4.23 -29.96
N GLY A 1033 -34.72 4.67 -29.54
CA GLY A 1033 -34.41 6.10 -29.39
C GLY A 1033 -34.55 6.88 -30.70
N ALA A 1034 -34.11 6.29 -31.82
CA ALA A 1034 -34.32 6.87 -33.15
C ALA A 1034 -35.80 6.99 -33.56
N LYS A 1035 -36.67 6.05 -33.13
CA LYS A 1035 -38.14 6.13 -33.33
C LYS A 1035 -38.78 7.23 -32.50
N GLU A 1036 -38.35 7.44 -31.25
CA GLU A 1036 -38.76 8.60 -30.41
C GLU A 1036 -38.11 9.93 -30.87
N GLY A 1037 -37.39 9.94 -32.01
CA GLY A 1037 -36.83 11.15 -32.62
C GLY A 1037 -35.48 11.62 -32.06
N LEU A 1038 -34.86 10.84 -31.16
CA LEU A 1038 -33.53 11.14 -30.63
C LEU A 1038 -32.45 10.87 -31.70
N LYS A 1039 -31.58 11.84 -31.95
CA LYS A 1039 -30.50 11.75 -32.96
C LYS A 1039 -29.21 12.43 -32.47
N GLY A 1040 -28.06 11.93 -32.93
CA GLY A 1040 -26.74 12.46 -32.59
C GLY A 1040 -26.51 12.51 -31.07
N ARG A 1041 -25.94 13.62 -30.57
CA ARG A 1041 -25.64 13.82 -29.12
C ARG A 1041 -26.85 13.60 -28.18
N LYS A 1042 -28.10 13.78 -28.65
CA LYS A 1042 -29.29 13.48 -27.83
C LYS A 1042 -29.50 11.98 -27.63
N LEU A 1043 -29.19 11.16 -28.63
CA LEU A 1043 -29.30 9.70 -28.55
C LEU A 1043 -28.15 9.11 -27.72
N GLN A 1044 -26.92 9.61 -27.91
CA GLN A 1044 -25.77 9.23 -27.07
C GLN A 1044 -26.06 9.47 -25.57
N LYS A 1045 -26.56 10.66 -25.22
CA LYS A 1045 -26.94 10.99 -23.83
C LYS A 1045 -28.09 10.15 -23.27
N ALA A 1046 -28.99 9.66 -24.12
CA ALA A 1046 -30.01 8.70 -23.71
C ALA A 1046 -29.39 7.33 -23.38
N MET A 1047 -28.42 6.88 -24.19
CA MET A 1047 -27.68 5.64 -23.96
C MET A 1047 -26.77 5.70 -22.72
N GLU A 1048 -26.08 6.83 -22.47
CA GLU A 1048 -25.37 7.10 -21.21
C GLU A 1048 -26.30 7.01 -20.00
N SER A 1049 -27.49 7.61 -20.10
CA SER A 1049 -28.49 7.64 -19.02
C SER A 1049 -29.10 6.26 -18.77
N TYR A 1050 -29.30 5.46 -19.82
CA TYR A 1050 -29.70 4.06 -19.73
C TYR A 1050 -28.62 3.20 -19.05
N ALA A 1051 -27.35 3.31 -19.49
CA ALA A 1051 -26.24 2.57 -18.90
C ALA A 1051 -26.02 2.94 -17.42
N TRP A 1052 -26.16 4.23 -17.07
CA TRP A 1052 -26.20 4.70 -15.69
C TRP A 1052 -27.29 4.00 -14.87
N ASN A 1053 -28.52 3.88 -15.40
CA ASN A 1053 -29.62 3.23 -14.68
C ASN A 1053 -29.36 1.75 -14.43
N ILE A 1054 -28.86 1.01 -15.43
CA ILE A 1054 -28.46 -0.40 -15.27
C ILE A 1054 -27.36 -0.53 -14.19
N THR A 1055 -26.35 0.34 -14.24
CA THR A 1055 -25.23 0.36 -13.28
C THR A 1055 -25.72 0.67 -11.85
N VAL A 1056 -26.62 1.65 -11.70
CA VAL A 1056 -27.26 1.99 -10.41
C VAL A 1056 -28.06 0.81 -9.85
N LEU A 1057 -28.87 0.13 -10.67
CA LEU A 1057 -29.71 -0.98 -10.21
C LEU A 1057 -28.88 -2.16 -9.73
N LYS A 1058 -27.91 -2.60 -10.55
CA LYS A 1058 -26.96 -3.66 -10.18
C LYS A 1058 -26.23 -3.28 -8.89
N GLY A 1059 -25.61 -2.11 -8.91
CA GLY A 1059 -24.79 -1.62 -7.81
C GLY A 1059 -25.51 -1.52 -6.48
N GLN A 1060 -26.74 -1.02 -6.48
CA GLN A 1060 -27.55 -0.90 -5.26
C GLN A 1060 -28.02 -2.27 -4.73
N ALA A 1061 -28.20 -3.25 -5.61
CA ALA A 1061 -28.47 -4.64 -5.24
C ALA A 1061 -27.22 -5.31 -4.63
N ASP A 1062 -26.06 -5.19 -5.28
CA ASP A 1062 -24.81 -5.80 -4.79
C ASP A 1062 -24.34 -5.17 -3.46
N LEU A 1063 -24.49 -3.84 -3.29
CA LEU A 1063 -24.29 -3.15 -2.00
C LEU A 1063 -25.24 -3.64 -0.90
N LEU A 1064 -26.48 -4.01 -1.24
CA LEU A 1064 -27.46 -4.55 -0.28
C LEU A 1064 -27.11 -5.99 0.12
N LYS A 1065 -26.71 -6.83 -0.85
CA LYS A 1065 -26.23 -8.19 -0.62
C LYS A 1065 -24.99 -8.19 0.29
N HIS A 1066 -24.02 -7.32 0.02
CA HIS A 1066 -22.81 -7.21 0.84
C HIS A 1066 -23.11 -6.72 2.27
N ALA A 1067 -24.00 -5.73 2.43
CA ALA A 1067 -24.41 -5.26 3.75
C ALA A 1067 -25.14 -6.34 4.58
N LYS A 1068 -25.97 -7.19 3.95
CA LYS A 1068 -26.54 -8.37 4.64
C LYS A 1068 -25.46 -9.33 5.12
N SER A 1069 -24.42 -9.57 4.32
CA SER A 1069 -23.29 -10.41 4.71
C SER A 1069 -22.51 -9.83 5.90
N GLU A 1070 -22.27 -8.52 5.92
CA GLU A 1070 -21.58 -7.82 7.02
C GLU A 1070 -22.43 -7.80 8.31
N ALA A 1071 -23.75 -7.68 8.20
CA ALA A 1071 -24.64 -7.80 9.36
C ALA A 1071 -24.66 -9.22 9.94
N LEU A 1072 -24.62 -10.25 9.10
CA LEU A 1072 -24.50 -11.65 9.54
C LEU A 1072 -23.15 -11.92 10.23
N ASP A 1073 -22.04 -11.41 9.70
CA ASP A 1073 -20.75 -11.55 10.37
C ASP A 1073 -20.65 -10.71 11.66
N THR A 1074 -21.25 -9.53 11.70
CA THR A 1074 -21.38 -8.73 12.94
C THR A 1074 -22.06 -9.53 14.06
N LEU A 1075 -23.13 -10.28 13.74
CA LEU A 1075 -23.80 -11.17 14.71
C LEU A 1075 -22.90 -12.34 15.14
N ARG A 1076 -22.11 -12.91 14.21
CA ARG A 1076 -21.09 -13.93 14.53
C ARG A 1076 -20.01 -13.40 15.48
N GLN A 1077 -19.43 -12.22 15.18
CA GLN A 1077 -18.44 -11.57 16.03
C GLN A 1077 -18.97 -11.34 17.45
N ILE A 1078 -20.23 -10.89 17.57
CA ILE A 1078 -20.91 -10.71 18.88
C ILE A 1078 -21.01 -12.04 19.63
N HIS A 1079 -21.47 -13.11 18.98
CA HIS A 1079 -21.60 -14.43 19.60
C HIS A 1079 -20.25 -14.95 20.09
N CYS A 1080 -19.22 -14.95 19.23
CA CYS A 1080 -17.87 -15.38 19.59
C CYS A 1080 -17.30 -14.55 20.74
N ALA A 1081 -17.40 -13.21 20.68
CA ALA A 1081 -16.90 -12.33 21.71
C ALA A 1081 -17.61 -12.52 23.06
N ALA A 1082 -18.94 -12.64 23.07
CA ALA A 1082 -19.71 -12.87 24.29
C ALA A 1082 -19.37 -14.20 24.95
N GLN A 1083 -19.14 -15.25 24.16
CA GLN A 1083 -18.67 -16.55 24.63
C GLN A 1083 -17.24 -16.49 25.20
N SER A 1084 -16.29 -15.87 24.49
CA SER A 1084 -14.91 -15.66 24.99
C SER A 1084 -14.87 -14.83 26.28
N CYS A 1085 -15.79 -13.87 26.45
CA CYS A 1085 -15.89 -13.02 27.63
C CYS A 1085 -16.61 -13.67 28.83
N GLY A 1086 -17.19 -14.87 28.68
CA GLY A 1086 -18.03 -15.48 29.71
C GLY A 1086 -19.33 -14.71 29.99
N LEU A 1087 -19.79 -13.87 29.06
CA LEU A 1087 -21.05 -13.12 29.17
C LEU A 1087 -22.28 -13.95 28.77
N SER A 1088 -22.07 -15.15 28.20
CA SER A 1088 -23.13 -16.07 27.81
C SER A 1088 -24.00 -16.50 28.99
N LYS A 1089 -25.30 -16.23 28.90
CA LYS A 1089 -26.33 -16.57 29.91
C LYS A 1089 -26.42 -18.06 30.25
N ASN A 1090 -26.07 -18.92 29.29
CA ASN A 1090 -26.00 -20.38 29.45
C ASN A 1090 -24.56 -20.87 29.39
N GLY A 1091 -24.17 -21.74 30.33
CA GLY A 1091 -22.97 -22.56 30.21
C GLY A 1091 -23.26 -23.84 29.41
N ALA A 1092 -22.49 -24.06 28.34
CA ALA A 1092 -22.54 -25.20 27.42
C ALA A 1092 -23.70 -25.25 26.40
N ALA A 1093 -23.47 -26.07 25.36
CA ALA A 1093 -24.26 -26.31 24.14
C ALA A 1093 -24.38 -25.14 23.14
N SER A 1094 -23.91 -25.36 21.92
CA SER A 1094 -24.03 -24.44 20.78
C SER A 1094 -25.15 -24.90 19.82
N PRO A 1095 -26.02 -23.98 19.33
CA PRO A 1095 -26.98 -24.30 18.28
C PRO A 1095 -26.30 -24.33 16.90
N GLN A 1096 -26.35 -25.48 16.22
CA GLN A 1096 -25.82 -25.60 14.86
C GLN A 1096 -26.68 -24.82 13.86
N LEU A 1097 -26.17 -23.69 13.37
CA LEU A 1097 -26.74 -23.00 12.21
C LEU A 1097 -26.58 -23.88 10.95
N HIS A 1098 -27.71 -24.27 10.34
CA HIS A 1098 -27.70 -25.09 9.13
C HIS A 1098 -27.09 -24.37 7.92
N HIS A 1099 -25.86 -24.73 7.56
CA HIS A 1099 -25.29 -24.40 6.26
C HIS A 1099 -26.02 -25.15 5.13
N GLN A 1100 -26.85 -24.43 4.36
CA GLN A 1100 -27.22 -24.86 3.00
C GLN A 1100 -26.16 -24.40 1.99
N HIS A 1101 -25.10 -25.20 1.86
CA HIS A 1101 -24.35 -25.28 0.60
C HIS A 1101 -24.56 -26.69 0.04
N GLN A 1102 -25.05 -26.79 -1.20
CA GLN A 1102 -25.18 -28.06 -1.93
C GLN A 1102 -23.85 -28.40 -2.63
N PRO A 1103 -23.24 -29.56 -2.37
CA PRO A 1103 -22.39 -30.24 -3.33
C PRO A 1103 -23.26 -31.04 -4.31
N THR A 1104 -22.95 -31.01 -5.60
CA THR A 1104 -23.58 -31.90 -6.59
C THR A 1104 -23.17 -33.36 -6.33
N PRO A 1105 -24.10 -34.34 -6.38
CA PRO A 1105 -23.83 -35.69 -5.88
C PRO A 1105 -23.18 -36.60 -6.93
N HIS A 1106 -22.09 -37.28 -6.55
CA HIS A 1106 -21.72 -38.57 -7.14
C HIS A 1106 -22.48 -39.70 -6.44
N ILE A 1107 -23.04 -40.63 -7.22
CA ILE A 1107 -23.87 -41.73 -6.70
C ILE A 1107 -23.00 -42.96 -6.38
N GLN A 1108 -23.10 -43.46 -5.16
CA GLN A 1108 -22.92 -44.88 -4.86
C GLN A 1108 -24.04 -45.41 -3.95
N GLN A 1109 -24.21 -46.73 -3.92
CA GLN A 1109 -25.47 -47.39 -3.56
C GLN A 1109 -25.42 -48.07 -2.18
N GLN A 1110 -26.52 -47.94 -1.42
CA GLN A 1110 -27.15 -49.01 -0.61
C GLN A 1110 -28.54 -48.52 -0.18
N GLN A 1111 -29.63 -49.15 -0.64
CA GLN A 1111 -30.35 -50.22 0.07
C GLN A 1111 -30.80 -49.78 1.49
N GLN A 1112 -32.00 -49.20 1.61
CA GLN A 1112 -33.29 -49.90 1.82
C GLN A 1112 -33.54 -50.29 3.29
N GLN A 1113 -34.55 -49.66 3.93
CA GLN A 1113 -35.84 -50.33 4.15
C GLN A 1113 -36.97 -49.36 4.57
N ASN A 1114 -38.20 -49.81 4.28
CA ASN A 1114 -39.49 -49.49 4.91
C ASN A 1114 -39.98 -48.02 4.98
N LYS A 1115 -40.94 -47.72 4.10
CA LYS A 1115 -41.96 -46.68 4.31
C LYS A 1115 -43.32 -47.18 3.77
N PRO A 1116 -44.40 -47.22 4.58
CA PRO A 1116 -45.77 -47.37 4.09
C PRO A 1116 -46.37 -45.99 3.73
N SER A 1117 -47.43 -45.86 2.93
CA SER A 1117 -48.00 -46.70 1.87
C SER A 1117 -49.14 -45.91 1.20
N LEU A 1118 -49.55 -46.29 -0.02
CA LEU A 1118 -50.68 -45.73 -0.79
C LEU A 1118 -50.45 -44.30 -1.35
N GLN A 1119 -51.10 -43.83 -2.42
CA GLN A 1119 -51.46 -44.38 -3.75
C GLN A 1119 -52.37 -43.32 -4.44
N LEU A 1120 -52.28 -43.14 -5.77
CA LEU A 1120 -53.32 -42.70 -6.74
C LEU A 1120 -52.66 -42.47 -8.14
N PRO A 1121 -53.39 -42.36 -9.27
CA PRO A 1121 -52.98 -42.85 -10.61
C PRO A 1121 -52.52 -41.71 -11.58
N VAL A 1122 -51.77 -41.90 -12.68
CA VAL A 1122 -52.02 -42.67 -13.95
C VAL A 1122 -53.22 -42.09 -14.75
N LEU A 1123 -53.15 -41.74 -16.06
CA LEU A 1123 -52.10 -41.83 -17.12
C LEU A 1123 -52.02 -40.45 -17.89
N TYR A 1124 -51.91 -40.18 -19.22
CA TYR A 1124 -51.96 -40.92 -20.51
C TYR A 1124 -51.25 -40.14 -21.67
N GLN A 1125 -50.30 -40.78 -22.38
CA GLN A 1125 -50.01 -40.70 -23.86
C GLN A 1125 -49.63 -39.34 -24.55
N PHE A 1126 -49.02 -39.30 -25.76
CA PHE A 1126 -48.73 -40.31 -26.82
C PHE A 1126 -47.53 -39.93 -27.76
N GLN A 1127 -46.88 -40.93 -28.39
CA GLN A 1127 -46.18 -40.91 -29.73
C GLN A 1127 -44.93 -40.01 -29.93
N THR A 1128 -43.90 -40.31 -30.76
CA THR A 1128 -43.60 -41.46 -31.67
C THR A 1128 -42.07 -41.70 -31.81
N ALA A 1129 -41.63 -42.87 -32.29
CA ALA A 1129 -40.25 -43.22 -32.68
C ALA A 1129 -40.16 -43.39 -34.24
N PRO A 1130 -39.17 -44.04 -34.93
CA PRO A 1130 -38.02 -44.92 -34.53
C PRO A 1130 -36.65 -44.21 -34.75
N GLN A 1131 -35.43 -44.78 -34.94
CA GLN A 1131 -34.79 -46.12 -35.09
C GLN A 1131 -33.26 -45.94 -34.75
N ALA A 1132 -32.28 -46.87 -34.79
CA ALA A 1132 -32.14 -48.25 -35.27
C ALA A 1132 -31.03 -49.09 -34.56
N TYR A 1133 -30.86 -50.31 -35.07
CA TYR A 1133 -29.94 -51.44 -34.81
C TYR A 1133 -28.41 -51.18 -35.06
N LEU A 1134 -27.42 -52.02 -34.64
CA LEU A 1134 -27.36 -53.47 -34.30
C LEU A 1134 -26.28 -53.82 -33.20
N HIS A 1135 -26.30 -55.06 -32.70
CA HIS A 1135 -25.31 -55.77 -31.82
C HIS A 1135 -24.81 -57.07 -32.55
N PRO A 1136 -23.85 -57.95 -32.10
CA PRO A 1136 -23.49 -58.33 -30.70
C PRO A 1136 -22.01 -58.77 -30.35
N HIS A 1137 -21.84 -59.15 -29.06
CA HIS A 1137 -20.91 -60.05 -28.30
C HIS A 1137 -20.24 -61.31 -28.96
N PRO A 1138 -19.44 -62.22 -28.24
CA PRO A 1138 -18.96 -62.31 -26.82
C PRO A 1138 -17.49 -62.86 -26.54
N GLN A 1139 -17.17 -63.15 -25.24
CA GLN A 1139 -16.12 -64.07 -24.64
C GLN A 1139 -14.65 -63.53 -24.54
N LEU A 1140 -13.89 -63.53 -23.42
CA LEU A 1140 -13.50 -64.49 -22.32
C LEU A 1140 -12.33 -65.44 -22.69
N PRO A 1141 -11.43 -65.88 -21.76
CA PRO A 1141 -11.44 -65.80 -20.28
C PRO A 1141 -10.14 -65.25 -19.59
N SER A 1142 -10.06 -65.37 -18.25
CA SER A 1142 -8.91 -65.02 -17.37
C SER A 1142 -7.99 -66.23 -17.04
N PRO A 1143 -6.86 -66.04 -16.33
CA PRO A 1143 -6.88 -66.24 -14.86
C PRO A 1143 -6.00 -65.29 -13.99
N LEU A 1144 -6.31 -65.33 -12.68
CA LEU A 1144 -5.57 -64.80 -11.50
C LEU A 1144 -4.32 -65.69 -11.18
N PRO A 1145 -3.41 -65.44 -10.18
CA PRO A 1145 -3.68 -64.79 -8.87
C PRO A 1145 -2.55 -64.08 -8.04
N LEU A 1146 -2.97 -63.31 -7.01
CA LEU A 1146 -2.28 -63.02 -5.70
C LEU A 1146 -0.91 -62.25 -5.75
N LEU A 1147 -0.34 -61.66 -4.67
CA LEU A 1147 -0.70 -61.51 -3.23
C LEU A 1147 -0.28 -60.09 -2.71
N GLN A 1148 -0.42 -59.83 -1.41
CA GLN A 1148 -0.14 -58.60 -0.61
C GLN A 1148 1.34 -58.09 -0.70
N THR A 1149 1.81 -56.90 -0.23
CA THR A 1149 1.44 -56.01 0.90
C THR A 1149 1.83 -54.52 0.73
N LEU A 1150 1.13 -53.64 1.48
CA LEU A 1150 1.50 -52.29 2.01
C LEU A 1150 2.89 -51.66 1.75
N SER A 1151 2.90 -50.35 1.43
CA SER A 1151 4.03 -49.42 1.64
C SER A 1151 3.56 -47.95 1.74
N LYS A 1152 4.40 -47.04 2.28
CA LYS A 1152 4.07 -45.64 2.63
C LYS A 1152 4.11 -44.66 1.42
N PRO A 1153 3.44 -43.49 1.48
CA PRO A 1153 3.62 -42.40 0.52
C PRO A 1153 5.02 -41.74 0.62
N PRO A 1154 5.48 -41.05 -0.45
CA PRO A 1154 6.84 -40.51 -0.54
C PRO A 1154 7.04 -39.17 0.20
N ALA A 1155 8.31 -38.85 0.50
CA ALA A 1155 8.73 -37.60 1.12
C ALA A 1155 9.19 -36.55 0.07
N TYR A 1156 9.14 -35.27 0.44
CA TYR A 1156 9.66 -34.17 -0.37
C TYR A 1156 11.19 -34.07 -0.30
N PRO A 1157 11.89 -33.67 -1.38
CA PRO A 1157 13.34 -33.47 -1.38
C PRO A 1157 13.74 -32.17 -0.65
N GLN A 1158 14.87 -32.20 0.06
CA GLN A 1158 15.50 -31.01 0.66
C GLN A 1158 16.52 -30.35 -0.30
N PRO A 1159 16.80 -29.05 -0.15
CA PRO A 1159 17.87 -28.36 -0.88
C PRO A 1159 19.29 -28.79 -0.43
N PRO A 1160 20.32 -28.61 -1.26
CA PRO A 1160 21.69 -29.02 -0.94
C PRO A 1160 22.39 -28.08 0.07
N PRO A 1161 23.34 -28.58 0.87
CA PRO A 1161 24.11 -27.79 1.82
C PRO A 1161 25.28 -27.03 1.16
N MET A 1162 25.66 -25.88 1.73
CA MET A 1162 26.93 -25.21 1.41
C MET A 1162 28.11 -25.84 2.20
N PRO A 1163 29.33 -25.86 1.64
CA PRO A 1163 30.48 -26.51 2.28
C PRO A 1163 31.05 -25.69 3.44
N GLN A 1164 31.47 -26.38 4.50
CA GLN A 1164 32.24 -25.79 5.60
C GLN A 1164 33.75 -25.90 5.32
N LEU A 1165 34.50 -24.82 5.56
CA LEU A 1165 35.97 -24.91 5.58
C LEU A 1165 36.43 -25.66 6.84
N GLN A 1166 37.31 -26.64 6.66
CA GLN A 1166 38.09 -27.23 7.74
C GLN A 1166 39.53 -26.73 7.67
N VAL A 1167 40.06 -26.24 8.80
CA VAL A 1167 41.48 -25.87 8.93
C VAL A 1167 42.25 -27.01 9.60
N PRO A 1168 43.17 -27.69 8.90
CA PRO A 1168 44.03 -28.70 9.52
C PRO A 1168 45.20 -28.04 10.26
N ARG A 1169 45.52 -28.54 11.47
CA ARG A 1169 46.79 -28.22 12.15
C ARG A 1169 47.93 -29.03 11.53
N SER A 1170 49.07 -28.41 11.30
CA SER A 1170 50.37 -29.08 11.16
C SER A 1170 50.94 -29.42 12.56
N PRO A 1171 51.92 -30.34 12.70
CA PRO A 1171 53.32 -30.10 12.31
C PRO A 1171 54.03 -31.31 11.63
N GLY A 1172 55.19 -31.11 10.98
CA GLY A 1172 55.95 -32.25 10.42
C GLY A 1172 57.11 -32.00 9.44
N ASN A 1173 58.10 -31.18 9.80
CA ASN A 1173 59.54 -31.23 9.44
C ASN A 1173 60.11 -31.93 8.17
N LEU A 1174 61.08 -31.21 7.56
CA LEU A 1174 62.33 -31.65 6.89
C LEU A 1174 62.35 -32.06 5.39
N ASP A 1175 63.22 -31.34 4.65
CA ASP A 1175 64.18 -31.71 3.58
C ASP A 1175 63.77 -32.52 2.34
N GLY A 1176 64.40 -32.24 1.16
CA GLY A 1176 64.44 -33.22 0.06
C GLY A 1176 64.44 -32.78 -1.43
N VAL A 1177 65.18 -31.73 -1.83
CA VAL A 1177 65.63 -31.50 -3.24
C VAL A 1177 66.57 -32.66 -3.69
N PRO A 1178 66.70 -33.12 -4.97
CA PRO A 1178 66.45 -32.49 -6.31
C PRO A 1178 65.59 -33.38 -7.28
N ASP A 1179 65.40 -33.17 -8.61
CA ASP A 1179 66.34 -32.80 -9.68
C ASP A 1179 65.68 -32.69 -11.10
N LYS A 1180 66.27 -31.85 -11.97
CA LYS A 1180 66.38 -31.92 -13.47
C LYS A 1180 65.20 -31.77 -14.47
N ASP A 1181 65.48 -30.89 -15.45
CA ASP A 1181 65.43 -31.03 -16.94
C ASP A 1181 64.10 -31.27 -17.70
N LEU A 1182 63.91 -30.81 -18.95
CA LEU A 1182 64.55 -29.77 -19.80
C LEU A 1182 63.59 -29.37 -20.96
N VAL A 1183 63.72 -28.13 -21.44
CA VAL A 1183 63.40 -27.56 -22.79
C VAL A 1183 62.57 -28.38 -23.82
N GLY A 1184 61.53 -27.76 -24.42
CA GLY A 1184 60.92 -28.22 -25.67
C GLY A 1184 59.90 -27.23 -26.29
N ASP A 1185 60.12 -26.81 -27.54
CA ASP A 1185 59.37 -25.76 -28.26
C ASP A 1185 57.93 -26.11 -28.71
N ASN A 1186 57.07 -25.06 -28.72
CA ASN A 1186 56.33 -24.48 -29.88
C ASN A 1186 56.12 -25.30 -31.19
N PRO A 1187 55.13 -24.97 -32.07
CA PRO A 1187 54.14 -23.88 -31.99
C PRO A 1187 52.69 -24.19 -32.48
N ALA A 1188 51.82 -23.18 -32.34
CA ALA A 1188 50.69 -22.81 -33.23
C ALA A 1188 49.47 -23.74 -33.45
N GLY A 1189 48.27 -23.13 -33.40
CA GLY A 1189 47.11 -23.56 -34.19
C GLY A 1189 45.82 -23.86 -33.41
N SER A 1190 44.86 -22.94 -33.47
CA SER A 1190 43.40 -23.15 -33.39
C SER A 1190 42.84 -24.31 -32.54
N CYS A 1191 42.08 -23.98 -31.49
CA CYS A 1191 40.63 -23.76 -31.65
C CYS A 1191 40.09 -22.79 -30.60
#